data_AF-A0A928EC40-F1
#
_entry.id   AF-A0A928EC40-F1
#
_cell.length_a   1.000
_cell.length_b   1.000
_cell.length_c   1.000
_cell.angle_alpha   90.00
_cell.angle_beta   90.00
_cell.angle_gamma   90.00
#
_symmetry.space_group_name_H-M   'P 1'
#
loop_
_entity.id
_entity.type
_entity.pdbx_description
1 polymer ?
#
loop_
_entity_poly.entity_id
_entity_poly.type
_entity_poly.pdbx_seq_one_letter_code
_entity_poly.pdbx_strand_id
1 'polypeptide(L)'
;MLKSHERFHSENGKRLILVADDEAINREILRSILQDDYELIFAENGQVTLDKIRENKHTLALVLLDLMMPVMNGMDVLRQVKADPETQQIPVIVITSDQTSEVESLNIGAIDFIPKPYPQAGVILARIRRTIELSEDRQIINSTERDTLTGLYNREYFYRYAEQFDQHHRNLDMDAIVLDVNHFHMINERFGNAYGDTVLRRIGEAVREMVLDTGGIVCRREADTFMVYCPHGKDYNAILEHASIGLGGDDADENRIRLRMGVYANVDKSLEIERRFDRAKMACDMVQGSFTRRIGIYDDTLREKELYAEQLIEDFPTAIREHQFQVYYQPKFDVQPDIPVLASAEALVRWQHPELGMISPGVFIPLFEDNGLIQALDNYVWSTAAAQIREWKERFDFVVPVSVNVSRIDMYDPHLIDTLQGVLKENGLTTHEFLLEITESAYTMDSEQIIETVNDLRAIGFQIEMDDFGTGYSSLNMISTLPIDALKLDMQFIRNAFSQRKDTKMLEVIIDIADYLSVPVIAEGVETEEQMLALRAMGCDFVQGYYFSRPVPPDEYEKFMVERKEQLATMPLERTSTSNYIAERKEGSMGKIAHALSSGFEVVYYIDTENNYYVKFSSEGCYEDLQIERSGGDFFEDYLHSVPLTVYPDDQERVALSMQKETLLSQLAGSHPFVMTYRLVIDGEPMYYTLKAVRAYTHDNHHIVIGLSNVNEQLKALDSGEHPNELHFSSLAQALSHDVESIYYIDINSDTYMEFKTDGAYRRLELETTGTNFFEECKKNIKEVIFEDDRNRVAMALDKESLLETLRERYVYTLVYRLLIDGEPLYYNMKVVWAEGPKRDHIIIGVSNIDAQITEEEKAEAIRQATVTYASIAHALAMDYFSIYYIDTDNDSFIEYSSAPQYKKLNIETNGDDFFNLSRENIKRVVHPDDIPMFLEAFTKEKVMSSLERDETFTLTYRLILDGEPTYVHMKATRMENRADHHIVIGVSNVNTQIRREQEHARAMRKANHDSLTGVKSLHAYSETEQRINQSIASDEQQPFAVAVCDINDLKRVNETLGNRAGDQYIKDACVVVCNVFKHSPVYRVGGDEFVAILQGNDYVARESLMTLLEDNNRMSRQIGGILIAGGLATYEAGADESLAAVYDRANTAMYWNKQRMKGL
;
A
#
# COMPACT_ATOMS: atom_id res chain seq x y z
N MET A 1 8.60 -10.16 -29.24
CA MET A 1 8.40 -11.49 -28.61
C MET A 1 9.11 -12.65 -29.32
N LEU A 2 9.56 -12.55 -30.59
CA LEU A 2 10.15 -13.66 -31.36
C LEU A 2 11.65 -14.01 -31.11
N LYS A 3 12.29 -13.53 -30.03
CA LYS A 3 13.75 -13.72 -29.80
C LYS A 3 14.14 -14.55 -28.57
N SER A 4 13.19 -15.11 -27.82
CA SER A 4 13.49 -15.87 -26.59
C SER A 4 13.62 -17.39 -26.80
N HIS A 5 13.13 -17.96 -27.91
CA HIS A 5 13.21 -19.41 -28.18
C HIS A 5 14.53 -19.89 -28.78
N GLU A 6 15.38 -19.00 -29.30
CA GLU A 6 16.65 -19.37 -29.95
C GLU A 6 17.82 -19.55 -28.97
N ARG A 7 17.64 -19.37 -27.65
CA ARG A 7 18.76 -19.41 -26.69
C ARG A 7 19.33 -20.82 -26.46
N PHE A 8 18.55 -21.90 -26.57
CA PHE A 8 18.96 -23.24 -26.11
C PHE A 8 19.25 -24.25 -27.22
N HIS A 9 19.24 -23.82 -28.49
CA HIS A 9 19.48 -24.69 -29.63
C HIS A 9 20.82 -24.32 -30.30
N SER A 10 21.64 -25.32 -30.61
CA SER A 10 22.82 -25.14 -31.46
C SER A 10 22.42 -24.84 -32.90
N GLU A 11 23.40 -24.53 -33.77
CA GLU A 11 23.18 -24.32 -35.21
C GLU A 11 22.46 -25.51 -35.91
N ASN A 12 22.43 -26.70 -35.27
CA ASN A 12 21.76 -27.90 -35.75
C ASN A 12 20.40 -28.21 -35.05
N GLY A 13 19.89 -27.32 -34.20
CA GLY A 13 18.58 -27.47 -33.55
C GLY A 13 18.53 -28.40 -32.33
N LYS A 14 19.66 -28.98 -31.88
CA LYS A 14 19.73 -29.81 -30.66
C LYS A 14 20.14 -28.99 -29.44
N ARG A 15 19.73 -29.43 -28.25
CA ARG A 15 20.14 -28.82 -26.96
C ARG A 15 21.58 -29.21 -26.61
N LEU A 16 22.37 -28.24 -26.16
CA LEU A 16 23.79 -28.42 -25.83
C LEU A 16 24.00 -28.86 -24.37
N ILE A 17 24.68 -29.97 -24.16
CA ILE A 17 25.04 -30.51 -22.83
C ILE A 17 26.57 -30.56 -22.69
N LEU A 18 27.08 -30.09 -21.55
CA LEU A 18 28.48 -30.28 -21.15
C LEU A 18 28.62 -31.52 -20.26
N VAL A 19 29.51 -32.43 -20.65
CA VAL A 19 29.88 -33.62 -19.87
C VAL A 19 31.30 -33.47 -19.34
N ALA A 20 31.43 -33.23 -18.04
CA ALA A 20 32.70 -33.05 -17.34
C ALA A 20 33.01 -34.29 -16.48
N ASP A 21 34.03 -35.06 -16.88
CA ASP A 21 34.48 -36.28 -16.21
C ASP A 21 35.94 -36.48 -16.59
N ASP A 22 36.82 -36.87 -15.66
CA ASP A 22 38.25 -37.00 -15.93
C ASP A 22 38.59 -38.28 -16.72
N GLU A 23 37.80 -39.34 -16.55
CA GLU A 23 37.98 -40.61 -17.24
C GLU A 23 37.38 -40.59 -18.66
N ALA A 24 38.23 -40.86 -19.65
CA ALA A 24 37.80 -40.91 -21.06
C ALA A 24 36.72 -41.96 -21.33
N ILE A 25 36.71 -43.07 -20.57
CA ILE A 25 35.74 -44.16 -20.71
C ILE A 25 34.34 -43.67 -20.31
N ASN A 26 34.20 -42.94 -19.21
CA ASN A 26 32.92 -42.40 -18.74
C ASN A 26 32.34 -41.40 -19.73
N ARG A 27 33.19 -40.52 -20.29
CA ARG A 27 32.80 -39.58 -21.35
C ARG A 27 32.28 -40.32 -22.59
N GLU A 28 32.89 -41.43 -22.98
CA GLU A 28 32.45 -42.20 -24.14
C GLU A 28 31.16 -42.99 -23.88
N ILE A 29 30.96 -43.50 -22.65
CA ILE A 29 29.70 -44.12 -22.24
C ILE A 29 28.55 -43.10 -22.31
N LEU A 30 28.72 -41.92 -21.72
CA LEU A 30 27.71 -40.86 -21.75
C LEU A 30 27.50 -40.33 -23.17
N ARG A 31 28.54 -40.27 -24.00
CA ARG A 31 28.40 -39.96 -25.45
C ARG A 31 27.47 -40.97 -26.12
N SER A 32 27.71 -42.26 -25.95
CA SER A 32 26.89 -43.31 -26.56
C SER A 32 25.43 -43.27 -26.10
N ILE A 33 25.14 -42.77 -24.90
CA ILE A 33 23.79 -42.66 -24.36
C ILE A 33 23.07 -41.39 -24.88
N LEU A 34 23.79 -40.28 -25.06
CA LEU A 34 23.18 -38.95 -25.24
C LEU A 34 23.28 -38.37 -26.65
N GLN A 35 24.20 -38.85 -27.50
CA GLN A 35 24.51 -38.23 -28.81
C GLN A 35 23.33 -38.21 -29.81
N ASP A 36 22.38 -39.13 -29.66
CA ASP A 36 21.22 -39.21 -30.54
C ASP A 36 20.23 -38.05 -30.29
N ASP A 37 20.09 -37.64 -29.02
CA ASP A 37 19.11 -36.62 -28.59
C ASP A 37 19.73 -35.22 -28.34
N TYR A 38 21.03 -35.15 -28.00
CA TYR A 38 21.69 -33.93 -27.54
C TYR A 38 23.00 -33.66 -28.28
N GLU A 39 23.38 -32.37 -28.36
CA GLU A 39 24.73 -31.98 -28.75
C GLU A 39 25.64 -31.97 -27.52
N LEU A 40 26.84 -32.55 -27.63
CA LEU A 40 27.70 -32.81 -26.48
C LEU A 40 29.06 -32.13 -26.61
N ILE A 41 29.41 -31.33 -25.60
CA ILE A 41 30.78 -30.87 -25.36
C ILE A 41 31.33 -31.55 -24.12
N PHE A 42 32.64 -31.76 -24.07
CA PHE A 42 33.30 -32.57 -23.02
C PHE A 42 34.39 -31.78 -22.32
N ALA A 43 34.57 -31.98 -21.01
CA ALA A 43 35.69 -31.44 -20.24
C ALA A 43 36.36 -32.54 -19.42
N GLU A 44 37.68 -32.52 -19.35
CA GLU A 44 38.50 -33.53 -18.67
C GLU A 44 38.98 -33.11 -17.27
N ASN A 45 38.74 -31.86 -16.86
CA ASN A 45 39.11 -31.35 -15.54
C ASN A 45 38.23 -30.14 -15.15
N GLY A 46 38.23 -29.77 -13.87
CA GLY A 46 37.33 -28.70 -13.38
C GLY A 46 37.62 -27.30 -13.92
N GLN A 47 38.88 -26.96 -14.22
CA GLN A 47 39.20 -25.65 -14.81
C GLN A 47 38.66 -25.53 -16.24
N VAL A 48 38.90 -26.55 -17.08
CA VAL A 48 38.35 -26.62 -18.44
C VAL A 48 36.82 -26.64 -18.41
N THR A 49 36.22 -27.24 -17.37
CA THR A 49 34.77 -27.23 -17.19
C THR A 49 34.23 -25.81 -16.97
N LEU A 50 34.82 -25.03 -16.06
CA LEU A 50 34.43 -23.65 -15.82
C LEU A 50 34.61 -22.76 -17.07
N ASP A 51 35.73 -22.92 -17.77
CA ASP A 51 36.00 -22.14 -18.98
C ASP A 51 34.93 -22.40 -20.05
N LYS A 52 34.57 -23.68 -20.27
CA LYS A 52 33.49 -24.05 -21.20
C LYS A 52 32.12 -23.58 -20.77
N ILE A 53 31.82 -23.56 -19.47
CA ILE A 53 30.57 -23.01 -18.94
C ILE A 53 30.48 -21.51 -19.26
N ARG A 54 31.57 -20.75 -19.03
CA ARG A 54 31.62 -19.31 -19.31
C ARG A 54 31.51 -18.99 -20.80
N GLU A 55 32.18 -19.77 -21.65
CA GLU A 55 32.12 -19.62 -23.10
C GLU A 55 30.71 -19.89 -23.67
N ASN A 56 29.98 -20.85 -23.07
CA ASN A 56 28.68 -21.32 -23.57
C ASN A 56 27.51 -20.97 -22.64
N LYS A 57 27.67 -19.98 -21.76
CA LYS A 57 26.71 -19.65 -20.68
C LYS A 57 25.30 -19.30 -21.17
N HIS A 58 25.16 -18.87 -22.42
CA HIS A 58 23.88 -18.50 -23.01
C HIS A 58 23.23 -19.61 -23.83
N THR A 59 23.94 -20.72 -24.08
CA THR A 59 23.51 -21.82 -24.97
C THR A 59 23.49 -23.18 -24.27
N LEU A 60 24.13 -23.32 -23.11
CA LEU A 60 24.14 -24.54 -22.32
C LEU A 60 22.76 -24.86 -21.73
N ALA A 61 22.23 -26.04 -22.08
CA ALA A 61 20.98 -26.55 -21.53
C ALA A 61 21.20 -27.36 -20.25
N LEU A 62 22.37 -27.98 -20.05
CA LEU A 62 22.70 -28.80 -18.87
C LEU A 62 24.21 -29.01 -18.73
N VAL A 63 24.69 -29.15 -17.48
CA VAL A 63 26.03 -29.66 -17.17
C VAL A 63 25.92 -30.98 -16.40
N LEU A 64 26.56 -32.04 -16.90
CA LEU A 64 26.86 -33.26 -16.16
C LEU A 64 28.25 -33.15 -15.57
N LEU A 65 28.38 -33.19 -14.24
CA LEU A 65 29.61 -32.82 -13.53
C LEU A 65 30.09 -33.92 -12.60
N ASP A 66 31.24 -34.52 -12.91
CA ASP A 66 31.93 -35.41 -11.98
C ASP A 66 32.51 -34.61 -10.80
N LEU A 67 32.36 -35.13 -9.58
CA LEU A 67 32.96 -34.53 -8.38
C LEU A 67 34.46 -34.76 -8.30
N MET A 68 34.94 -35.89 -8.81
CA MET A 68 36.34 -36.29 -8.69
C MET A 68 37.09 -35.97 -9.99
N MET A 69 37.54 -34.72 -10.11
CA MET A 69 38.31 -34.26 -11.27
C MET A 69 39.65 -33.60 -10.86
N PRO A 70 40.72 -33.72 -11.67
CA PRO A 70 42.00 -33.09 -11.40
C PRO A 70 41.94 -31.57 -11.62
N VAL A 71 42.97 -30.85 -11.18
CA VAL A 71 43.11 -29.37 -11.25
C VAL A 71 42.12 -28.61 -10.36
N MET A 72 40.83 -28.90 -10.49
CA MET A 72 39.75 -28.39 -9.67
C MET A 72 38.68 -29.48 -9.56
N ASN A 73 38.24 -29.78 -8.33
CA ASN A 73 37.21 -30.79 -8.10
C ASN A 73 35.82 -30.26 -8.52
N GLY A 74 34.87 -31.16 -8.78
CA GLY A 74 33.54 -30.78 -9.23
C GLY A 74 32.73 -29.98 -8.19
N MET A 75 33.02 -30.13 -6.90
CA MET A 75 32.37 -29.33 -5.85
C MET A 75 32.74 -27.85 -5.94
N ASP A 76 34.02 -27.55 -6.21
CA ASP A 76 34.50 -26.19 -6.38
C ASP A 76 33.99 -25.55 -7.67
N VAL A 77 33.87 -26.35 -8.75
CA VAL A 77 33.18 -25.93 -9.98
C VAL A 77 31.72 -25.58 -9.68
N LEU A 78 30.99 -26.46 -9.00
CA LEU A 78 29.59 -26.26 -8.66
C LEU A 78 29.39 -25.00 -7.80
N ARG A 79 30.19 -24.80 -6.75
CA ARG A 79 30.13 -23.58 -5.92
C ARG A 79 30.35 -22.31 -6.73
N GLN A 80 31.34 -22.30 -7.62
CA GLN A 80 31.62 -21.13 -8.46
C GLN A 80 30.51 -20.86 -9.48
N VAL A 81 29.98 -21.90 -10.12
CA VAL A 81 28.86 -21.77 -11.07
C VAL A 81 27.62 -21.22 -10.37
N LYS A 82 27.35 -21.68 -9.14
CA LYS A 82 26.16 -21.27 -8.36
C LYS A 82 26.32 -19.91 -7.69
N ALA A 83 27.54 -19.44 -7.46
CA ALA A 83 27.80 -18.11 -6.91
C ALA A 83 27.76 -16.98 -7.97
N ASP A 84 27.96 -17.29 -9.25
CA ASP A 84 27.99 -16.31 -10.33
C ASP A 84 26.58 -16.04 -10.89
N PRO A 85 26.07 -14.79 -10.83
CA PRO A 85 24.74 -14.44 -11.32
C PRO A 85 24.46 -14.80 -12.78
N GLU A 86 25.49 -14.83 -13.62
CA GLU A 86 25.35 -15.15 -15.06
C GLU A 86 25.29 -16.66 -15.33
N THR A 87 25.77 -17.51 -14.41
CA THR A 87 25.82 -18.97 -14.60
C THR A 87 25.00 -19.76 -13.58
N GLN A 88 24.56 -19.14 -12.48
CA GLN A 88 23.83 -19.82 -11.40
C GLN A 88 22.57 -20.55 -11.85
N GLN A 89 21.94 -20.06 -12.93
CA GLN A 89 20.72 -20.61 -13.51
C GLN A 89 20.96 -21.86 -14.36
N ILE A 90 22.21 -22.16 -14.74
CA ILE A 90 22.53 -23.34 -15.54
C ILE A 90 22.25 -24.59 -14.67
N PRO A 91 21.42 -25.53 -15.14
CA PRO A 91 21.13 -26.73 -14.40
C PRO A 91 22.37 -27.64 -14.39
N VAL A 92 22.73 -28.15 -13.21
CA VAL A 92 23.87 -29.05 -13.01
C VAL A 92 23.37 -30.35 -12.40
N ILE A 93 23.67 -31.47 -13.05
CA ILE A 93 23.51 -32.82 -12.50
C ILE A 93 24.88 -33.35 -12.13
N VAL A 94 25.03 -33.74 -10.88
CA VAL A 94 26.30 -34.25 -10.37
C VAL A 94 26.43 -35.74 -10.64
N ILE A 95 27.61 -36.18 -11.06
CA ILE A 95 27.93 -37.59 -11.23
C ILE A 95 28.91 -37.97 -10.12
N THR A 96 28.56 -38.95 -9.29
CA THR A 96 29.38 -39.34 -8.13
C THR A 96 29.24 -40.83 -7.80
N SER A 97 30.28 -41.43 -7.23
CA SER A 97 30.22 -42.76 -6.60
C SER A 97 30.11 -42.68 -5.06
N ASP A 98 30.11 -41.48 -4.49
CA ASP A 98 30.10 -41.22 -3.06
C ASP A 98 28.77 -40.59 -2.61
N GLN A 99 28.04 -41.33 -1.76
CA GLN A 99 26.74 -40.94 -1.21
C GLN A 99 26.81 -39.72 -0.27
N THR A 100 27.93 -39.51 0.41
CA THR A 100 28.06 -38.35 1.32
C THR A 100 28.12 -37.04 0.54
N SER A 101 28.77 -37.07 -0.62
CA SER A 101 28.86 -35.94 -1.54
C SER A 101 27.55 -35.65 -2.29
N GLU A 102 26.59 -36.59 -2.36
CA GLU A 102 25.27 -36.37 -2.98
C GLU A 102 24.50 -35.26 -2.24
N VAL A 103 24.36 -35.40 -0.92
CA VAL A 103 23.64 -34.44 -0.07
C VAL A 103 24.32 -33.07 -0.10
N GLU A 104 25.65 -33.04 -0.01
CA GLU A 104 26.40 -31.78 -0.06
C GLU A 104 26.21 -31.08 -1.41
N SER A 105 26.24 -31.82 -2.52
CA SER A 105 26.07 -31.25 -3.86
C SER A 105 24.68 -30.65 -4.09
N LEU A 106 23.62 -31.29 -3.57
CA LEU A 106 22.25 -30.77 -3.63
C LEU A 106 22.11 -29.49 -2.79
N ASN A 107 22.72 -29.44 -1.60
CA ASN A 107 22.71 -28.24 -0.74
C ASN A 107 23.43 -27.03 -1.37
N ILE A 108 24.44 -27.25 -2.22
CA ILE A 108 25.13 -26.18 -2.96
C ILE A 108 24.30 -25.69 -4.16
N GLY A 109 23.34 -26.48 -4.64
CA GLY A 109 22.43 -26.11 -5.72
C GLY A 109 22.57 -26.94 -7.00
N ALA A 110 23.13 -28.15 -6.93
CA ALA A 110 22.91 -29.17 -7.97
C ALA A 110 21.41 -29.53 -8.01
N ILE A 111 20.89 -29.81 -9.21
CA ILE A 111 19.46 -30.11 -9.39
C ILE A 111 19.15 -31.58 -9.13
N ASP A 112 20.08 -32.44 -9.51
CA ASP A 112 19.95 -33.89 -9.35
C ASP A 112 21.35 -34.51 -9.35
N PHE A 113 21.42 -35.82 -9.13
CA PHE A 113 22.65 -36.58 -9.27
C PHE A 113 22.45 -37.91 -10.02
N ILE A 114 23.54 -38.45 -10.57
CA ILE A 114 23.61 -39.77 -11.21
C ILE A 114 24.70 -40.59 -10.52
N PRO A 115 24.35 -41.72 -9.87
CA PRO A 115 25.34 -42.54 -9.19
C PRO A 115 26.22 -43.33 -10.18
N LYS A 116 27.49 -43.56 -9.80
CA LYS A 116 28.40 -44.53 -10.45
C LYS A 116 28.44 -45.83 -9.61
N PRO A 117 28.25 -47.02 -10.21
CA PRO A 117 28.10 -47.30 -11.64
C PRO A 117 26.75 -46.82 -12.21
N TYR A 118 26.78 -46.40 -13.49
CA TYR A 118 25.65 -45.76 -14.16
C TYR A 118 24.37 -46.62 -14.15
N PRO A 119 23.20 -46.02 -13.84
CA PRO A 119 21.92 -46.70 -13.98
C PRO A 119 21.58 -46.94 -15.46
N GLN A 120 20.49 -47.67 -15.73
CA GLN A 120 20.06 -47.96 -17.10
C GLN A 120 19.92 -46.67 -17.93
N ALA A 121 20.34 -46.71 -19.21
CA ALA A 121 20.36 -45.55 -20.11
C ALA A 121 19.03 -44.75 -20.14
N GLY A 122 17.88 -45.45 -20.10
CA GLY A 122 16.57 -44.80 -20.05
C GLY A 122 16.33 -43.94 -18.79
N VAL A 123 16.90 -44.32 -17.65
CA VAL A 123 16.82 -43.54 -16.39
C VAL A 123 17.67 -42.27 -16.51
N ILE A 124 18.87 -42.36 -17.10
CA ILE A 124 19.76 -41.22 -17.33
C ILE A 124 19.09 -40.22 -18.28
N LEU A 125 18.53 -40.70 -19.40
CA LEU A 125 17.80 -39.88 -20.36
C LEU A 125 16.57 -39.22 -19.73
N ALA A 126 15.81 -39.94 -18.90
CA ALA A 126 14.63 -39.38 -18.23
C ALA A 126 15.01 -38.27 -17.23
N ARG A 127 16.07 -38.46 -16.43
CA ARG A 127 16.57 -37.45 -15.49
C ARG A 127 17.04 -36.20 -16.22
N ILE A 128 17.88 -36.36 -17.25
CA ILE A 128 18.38 -35.26 -18.08
C ILE A 128 17.23 -34.50 -18.74
N ARG A 129 16.29 -35.20 -19.39
CA ARG A 129 15.13 -34.59 -20.05
C ARG A 129 14.28 -33.80 -19.05
N ARG A 130 13.95 -34.41 -17.90
CA ARG A 130 13.12 -33.77 -16.88
C ARG A 130 13.79 -32.54 -16.28
N THR A 131 15.09 -32.59 -16.02
CA THR A 131 15.84 -31.46 -15.48
C THR A 131 15.90 -30.30 -16.47
N ILE A 132 16.11 -30.58 -17.76
CA ILE A 132 16.09 -29.57 -18.82
C ILE A 132 14.69 -28.94 -18.94
N GLU A 133 13.64 -29.77 -19.02
CA GLU A 133 12.24 -29.28 -19.09
C GLU A 133 11.89 -28.39 -17.90
N LEU A 134 12.20 -28.82 -16.67
CA LEU A 134 11.95 -28.03 -15.45
C LEU A 134 12.73 -26.71 -15.43
N SER A 135 13.96 -26.70 -15.96
CA SER A 135 14.78 -25.49 -16.03
C SER A 135 14.25 -24.50 -17.07
N GLU A 136 13.84 -24.98 -18.23
CA GLU A 136 13.23 -24.16 -19.30
C GLU A 136 11.86 -23.64 -18.87
N ASP A 137 11.01 -24.51 -18.29
CA ASP A 137 9.70 -24.14 -17.74
C ASP A 137 9.84 -23.05 -16.67
N ARG A 138 10.79 -23.18 -15.73
CA ARG A 138 11.04 -22.18 -14.67
C ARG A 138 11.45 -20.81 -15.23
N GLN A 139 12.18 -20.76 -16.35
CA GLN A 139 12.57 -19.50 -16.99
C GLN A 139 11.44 -18.86 -17.80
N ILE A 140 10.60 -19.67 -18.46
CA ILE A 140 9.38 -19.20 -19.12
C ILE A 140 8.41 -18.65 -18.06
N ILE A 141 8.18 -19.40 -16.99
CA ILE A 141 7.34 -19.07 -15.84
C ILE A 141 7.78 -17.75 -15.18
N ASN A 142 9.07 -17.57 -14.86
CA ASN A 142 9.53 -16.31 -14.24
C ASN A 142 9.31 -15.07 -15.11
N SER A 143 9.36 -15.19 -16.44
CA SER A 143 9.09 -14.07 -17.35
C SER A 143 7.59 -13.77 -17.53
N THR A 144 6.72 -14.72 -17.18
CA THR A 144 5.26 -14.60 -17.21
C THR A 144 4.62 -14.40 -15.83
N GLU A 145 5.38 -14.46 -14.74
CA GLU A 145 4.86 -14.32 -13.35
C GLU A 145 5.34 -13.07 -12.61
N ARG A 146 6.46 -12.47 -13.03
CA ARG A 146 7.06 -11.31 -12.36
C ARG A 146 7.25 -10.11 -13.26
N ASP A 147 7.14 -8.92 -12.68
CA ASP A 147 7.46 -7.65 -13.32
C ASP A 147 8.98 -7.52 -13.51
N THR A 148 9.42 -7.18 -14.72
CA THR A 148 10.85 -7.18 -15.08
C THR A 148 11.65 -6.06 -14.42
N LEU A 149 10.97 -5.00 -13.96
CA LEU A 149 11.64 -3.84 -13.34
C LEU A 149 11.82 -4.04 -11.83
N THR A 150 10.77 -4.49 -11.14
CA THR A 150 10.72 -4.56 -9.67
C THR A 150 10.90 -5.98 -9.12
N GLY A 151 10.76 -7.01 -9.96
CA GLY A 151 10.83 -8.41 -9.53
C GLY A 151 9.63 -8.87 -8.68
N LEU A 152 8.63 -8.01 -8.48
CA LEU A 152 7.35 -8.35 -7.84
C LEU A 152 6.50 -9.24 -8.75
N TYR A 153 5.40 -9.80 -8.24
CA TYR A 153 4.45 -10.47 -9.12
C TYR A 153 3.86 -9.48 -10.13
N ASN A 154 3.58 -9.98 -11.33
CA ASN A 154 2.74 -9.26 -12.26
C ASN A 154 1.25 -9.48 -11.92
N ARG A 155 0.40 -8.63 -12.51
CA ARG A 155 -1.04 -8.61 -12.25
C ARG A 155 -1.73 -9.96 -12.42
N GLU A 156 -1.45 -10.66 -13.52
CA GLU A 156 -2.12 -11.92 -13.86
C GLU A 156 -1.77 -13.03 -12.87
N TYR A 157 -0.51 -13.15 -12.49
CA TYR A 157 -0.09 -14.16 -11.51
C TYR A 157 -0.57 -13.79 -10.10
N PHE A 158 -0.50 -12.51 -9.72
CA PHE A 158 -0.95 -12.03 -8.43
C PHE A 158 -2.41 -12.37 -8.14
N TYR A 159 -3.34 -12.11 -9.06
CA TYR A 159 -4.75 -12.45 -8.84
C TYR A 159 -4.97 -13.95 -8.67
N ARG A 160 -4.34 -14.77 -9.52
CA ARG A 160 -4.42 -16.23 -9.40
C ARG A 160 -3.86 -16.74 -8.08
N TYR A 161 -2.77 -16.15 -7.61
CA TYR A 161 -2.14 -16.53 -6.34
C TYR A 161 -2.94 -16.03 -5.14
N ALA A 162 -3.53 -14.83 -5.20
CA ALA A 162 -4.43 -14.29 -4.18
C ALA A 162 -5.68 -15.15 -4.00
N GLU A 163 -6.29 -15.62 -5.10
CA GLU A 163 -7.42 -16.56 -5.05
C GLU A 163 -7.04 -17.87 -4.36
N GLN A 164 -5.85 -18.41 -4.65
CA GLN A 164 -5.33 -19.59 -3.96
C GLN A 164 -5.04 -19.28 -2.50
N PHE A 165 -4.47 -18.11 -2.19
CA PHE A 165 -4.16 -17.68 -0.83
C PHE A 165 -5.43 -17.65 0.05
N ASP A 166 -6.54 -17.13 -0.48
CA ASP A 166 -7.85 -17.15 0.17
C ASP A 166 -8.42 -18.56 0.39
N GLN A 167 -8.21 -19.45 -0.58
CA GLN A 167 -8.66 -20.84 -0.45
C GLN A 167 -7.93 -21.56 0.68
N HIS A 168 -6.64 -21.28 0.88
CA HIS A 168 -5.83 -21.86 1.96
C HIS A 168 -6.04 -21.16 3.31
N HIS A 169 -6.39 -19.87 3.30
CA HIS A 169 -6.59 -19.04 4.50
C HIS A 169 -8.03 -18.49 4.60
N ARG A 170 -9.05 -19.34 4.43
CA ARG A 170 -10.47 -18.92 4.38
C ARG A 170 -10.89 -18.04 5.56
N ASN A 171 -10.46 -18.40 6.77
CA ASN A 171 -10.86 -17.74 8.02
C ASN A 171 -9.95 -16.58 8.43
N LEU A 172 -8.89 -16.28 7.66
CA LEU A 172 -8.00 -15.17 7.95
C LEU A 172 -8.61 -13.91 7.35
N ASP A 173 -8.97 -12.92 8.16
CA ASP A 173 -9.39 -11.63 7.62
C ASP A 173 -8.23 -11.00 6.84
N MET A 174 -8.52 -10.43 5.67
CA MET A 174 -7.51 -9.92 4.74
C MET A 174 -7.82 -8.47 4.36
N ASP A 175 -6.78 -7.71 4.06
CA ASP A 175 -6.86 -6.36 3.52
C ASP A 175 -6.34 -6.34 2.09
N ALA A 176 -7.03 -5.61 1.21
CA ALA A 176 -6.53 -5.25 -0.10
C ALA A 176 -6.04 -3.80 -0.06
N ILE A 177 -4.78 -3.56 -0.40
CA ILE A 177 -4.13 -2.26 -0.32
C ILE A 177 -3.56 -1.90 -1.70
N VAL A 178 -3.79 -0.66 -2.12
CA VAL A 178 -3.21 -0.08 -3.34
C VAL A 178 -2.32 1.08 -2.97
N LEU A 179 -1.07 1.06 -3.42
CA LEU A 179 -0.08 2.12 -3.28
C LEU A 179 0.18 2.75 -4.65
N ASP A 180 0.26 4.07 -4.68
CA ASP A 180 0.41 4.83 -5.93
C ASP A 180 1.26 6.09 -5.68
N VAL A 181 2.06 6.49 -6.68
CA VAL A 181 3.01 7.62 -6.56
C VAL A 181 2.38 8.89 -7.10
N ASN A 182 2.28 9.93 -6.27
CA ASN A 182 1.69 11.20 -6.73
C ASN A 182 2.51 11.84 -7.86
N HIS A 183 1.84 12.17 -8.96
CA HIS A 183 2.39 12.86 -10.13
C HIS A 183 3.68 12.22 -10.69
N PHE A 184 3.73 10.88 -10.79
CA PHE A 184 4.93 10.17 -11.26
C PHE A 184 5.44 10.61 -12.64
N HIS A 185 4.56 11.06 -13.54
CA HIS A 185 4.96 11.63 -14.82
C HIS A 185 5.88 12.86 -14.66
N MET A 186 5.63 13.73 -13.68
CA MET A 186 6.49 14.89 -13.40
C MET A 186 7.88 14.47 -12.91
N ILE A 187 7.97 13.35 -12.18
CA ILE A 187 9.25 12.79 -11.74
C ILE A 187 10.05 12.33 -12.96
N ASN A 188 9.41 11.63 -13.89
CA ASN A 188 10.05 11.19 -15.13
C ASN A 188 10.46 12.37 -16.03
N GLU A 189 9.65 13.42 -16.13
CA GLU A 189 10.00 14.61 -16.91
C GLU A 189 11.17 15.40 -16.30
N ARG A 190 11.19 15.53 -14.97
CA ARG A 190 12.20 16.34 -14.27
C ARG A 190 13.55 15.62 -14.13
N PHE A 191 13.54 14.32 -13.84
CA PHE A 191 14.74 13.56 -13.49
C PHE A 191 15.06 12.41 -14.45
N GLY A 192 14.19 12.16 -15.43
CA GLY A 192 14.34 11.13 -16.45
C GLY A 192 13.83 9.76 -16.02
N ASN A 193 13.47 8.92 -17.00
CA ASN A 193 12.90 7.58 -16.79
C ASN A 193 13.81 6.65 -15.95
N ALA A 194 15.14 6.79 -16.05
CA ALA A 194 16.08 5.97 -15.26
C ALA A 194 15.99 6.26 -13.75
N TYR A 195 15.68 7.50 -13.38
CA TYR A 195 15.43 7.89 -12.00
C TYR A 195 14.07 7.36 -11.53
N GLY A 196 13.02 7.52 -12.35
CA GLY A 196 11.70 6.93 -12.08
C GLY A 196 11.77 5.40 -11.87
N ASP A 197 12.53 4.69 -12.70
CA ASP A 197 12.77 3.25 -12.54
C ASP A 197 13.44 2.90 -11.21
N THR A 198 14.30 3.78 -10.70
CA THR A 198 14.96 3.62 -9.40
C THR A 198 13.99 3.82 -8.24
N VAL A 199 13.12 4.84 -8.35
CA VAL A 199 12.03 5.08 -7.40
C VAL A 199 11.11 3.86 -7.32
N LEU A 200 10.69 3.31 -8.46
CA LEU A 200 9.81 2.13 -8.53
C LEU A 200 10.46 0.88 -7.93
N ARG A 201 11.77 0.68 -8.15
CA ARG A 201 12.53 -0.44 -7.53
C ARG A 201 12.56 -0.34 -6.01
N ARG A 202 12.83 0.86 -5.46
CA ARG A 202 12.85 1.08 -4.00
C ARG A 202 11.50 0.84 -3.35
N ILE A 203 10.41 1.34 -3.96
CA ILE A 203 9.05 1.07 -3.47
C ILE A 203 8.77 -0.43 -3.50
N GLY A 204 9.12 -1.10 -4.61
CA GLY A 204 8.95 -2.54 -4.76
C GLY A 204 9.68 -3.36 -3.71
N GLU A 205 10.92 -3.01 -3.39
CA GLU A 205 11.71 -3.63 -2.31
C GLU A 205 11.05 -3.42 -0.94
N ALA A 206 10.67 -2.18 -0.61
CA ALA A 206 10.09 -1.85 0.69
C ALA A 206 8.75 -2.55 0.96
N VAL A 207 7.85 -2.64 -0.04
CA VAL A 207 6.57 -3.36 0.13
C VAL A 207 6.76 -4.87 0.19
N ARG A 208 7.80 -5.39 -0.47
CA ARG A 208 8.15 -6.81 -0.43
C ARG A 208 8.68 -7.23 0.93
N GLU A 209 9.58 -6.43 1.52
CA GLU A 209 10.10 -6.68 2.87
C GLU A 209 8.99 -6.68 3.90
N MET A 210 8.07 -5.72 3.82
CA MET A 210 6.93 -5.66 4.72
C MET A 210 6.07 -6.94 4.69
N VAL A 211 5.69 -7.46 3.52
CA VAL A 211 4.86 -8.68 3.47
C VAL A 211 5.61 -9.95 3.91
N LEU A 212 6.94 -9.94 3.96
CA LEU A 212 7.72 -11.03 4.55
C LEU A 212 7.51 -11.09 6.08
N ASP A 213 7.38 -9.92 6.73
CA ASP A 213 7.19 -9.82 8.17
C ASP A 213 5.74 -10.02 8.60
N THR A 214 4.78 -9.42 7.87
CA THR A 214 3.35 -9.46 8.23
C THR A 214 2.61 -10.66 7.65
N GLY A 215 3.21 -11.34 6.67
CA GLY A 215 2.51 -12.26 5.77
C GLY A 215 1.73 -11.49 4.69
N GLY A 216 1.62 -12.09 3.50
CA GLY A 216 0.90 -11.50 2.37
C GLY A 216 1.66 -11.63 1.06
N ILE A 217 1.14 -10.95 0.03
CA ILE A 217 1.68 -10.98 -1.33
C ILE A 217 1.64 -9.58 -1.95
N VAL A 218 2.57 -9.32 -2.87
CA VAL A 218 2.71 -8.01 -3.51
C VAL A 218 2.84 -8.12 -5.02
N CYS A 219 2.33 -7.11 -5.71
CA CYS A 219 2.31 -7.01 -7.15
C CYS A 219 2.56 -5.57 -7.59
N ARG A 220 3.23 -5.40 -8.74
CA ARG A 220 3.18 -4.15 -9.50
C ARG A 220 2.12 -4.30 -10.58
N ARG A 221 1.03 -3.53 -10.48
CA ARG A 221 -0.11 -3.62 -11.41
C ARG A 221 0.33 -3.11 -12.78
N GLU A 222 0.55 -1.80 -12.87
CA GLU A 222 0.91 -1.03 -14.07
C GLU A 222 1.61 0.25 -13.63
N ALA A 223 2.54 0.78 -14.45
CA ALA A 223 3.25 2.05 -14.22
C ALA A 223 3.78 2.23 -12.76
N ASP A 224 3.13 3.10 -11.99
CA ASP A 224 3.45 3.54 -10.64
C ASP A 224 2.53 2.96 -9.56
N THR A 225 1.68 1.99 -9.91
CA THR A 225 0.70 1.38 -9.00
C THR A 225 1.15 0.01 -8.49
N PHE A 226 1.11 -0.16 -7.17
CA PHE A 226 1.44 -1.39 -6.45
C PHE A 226 0.22 -1.92 -5.69
N MET A 227 0.08 -3.24 -5.62
CA MET A 227 -0.99 -3.94 -4.92
C MET A 227 -0.39 -4.81 -3.82
N VAL A 228 -0.97 -4.75 -2.62
CA VAL A 228 -0.61 -5.60 -1.48
C VAL A 228 -1.87 -6.32 -1.00
N TYR A 229 -1.77 -7.63 -0.83
CA TYR A 229 -2.80 -8.45 -0.20
C TYR A 229 -2.22 -9.10 1.05
N CYS A 230 -2.66 -8.68 2.23
CA CYS A 230 -2.07 -9.09 3.51
C CYS A 230 -3.15 -9.38 4.57
N PRO A 231 -2.81 -10.09 5.65
CA PRO A 231 -3.73 -10.27 6.78
C PRO A 231 -4.20 -8.93 7.33
N HIS A 232 -5.43 -8.91 7.85
CA HIS A 232 -6.06 -7.69 8.35
C HIS A 232 -5.24 -7.06 9.48
N GLY A 233 -4.80 -5.82 9.25
CA GLY A 233 -4.00 -5.03 10.18
C GLY A 233 -4.66 -3.70 10.50
N LYS A 234 -4.31 -3.06 11.62
CA LYS A 234 -4.89 -1.76 12.01
C LYS A 234 -3.95 -0.57 11.80
N ASP A 235 -2.67 -0.81 11.51
CA ASP A 235 -1.67 0.26 11.38
C ASP A 235 -1.18 0.42 9.94
N TYR A 236 -2.02 1.02 9.11
CA TYR A 236 -1.68 1.33 7.71
C TYR A 236 -0.66 2.48 7.58
N ASN A 237 -0.49 3.30 8.63
CA ASN A 237 0.51 4.38 8.63
C ASN A 237 1.92 3.80 8.65
N ALA A 238 2.17 2.78 9.46
CA ALA A 238 3.45 2.09 9.48
C ALA A 238 3.81 1.51 8.09
N ILE A 239 2.82 0.96 7.37
CA ILE A 239 3.00 0.44 6.01
C ILE A 239 3.40 1.56 5.04
N LEU A 240 2.67 2.66 5.06
CA LEU A 240 2.93 3.79 4.17
C LEU A 240 4.28 4.45 4.46
N GLU A 241 4.63 4.60 5.74
CA GLU A 241 5.93 5.13 6.16
C GLU A 241 7.05 4.20 5.72
N HIS A 242 6.93 2.89 5.94
CA HIS A 242 7.92 1.91 5.50
C HIS A 242 8.15 1.96 3.98
N ALA A 243 7.08 2.01 3.19
CA ALA A 243 7.17 2.16 1.74
C ALA A 243 7.78 3.51 1.30
N SER A 244 7.75 4.52 2.17
CA SER A 244 8.33 5.84 1.94
C SER A 244 9.81 5.95 2.36
N ILE A 245 10.30 5.05 3.22
CA ILE A 245 11.69 5.03 3.69
C ILE A 245 12.60 4.67 2.51
N GLY A 246 13.39 5.65 2.04
CA GLY A 246 14.28 5.50 0.89
C GLY A 246 13.86 6.29 -0.35
N LEU A 247 12.72 6.98 -0.32
CA LEU A 247 12.31 7.91 -1.38
C LEU A 247 12.92 9.32 -1.25
N GLY A 248 13.52 9.66 -0.10
CA GLY A 248 14.29 10.88 0.11
C GLY A 248 15.80 10.61 0.10
N GLY A 249 16.54 11.30 -0.76
CA GLY A 249 18.00 11.41 -0.66
C GLY A 249 18.45 12.80 -0.21
N ASP A 250 19.76 13.01 -0.11
CA ASP A 250 20.43 14.16 0.54
C ASP A 250 20.19 15.53 -0.13
N ASP A 251 19.53 15.58 -1.31
CA ASP A 251 19.19 16.84 -1.97
C ASP A 251 17.78 17.33 -1.59
N ALA A 252 17.68 18.64 -1.30
CA ALA A 252 16.44 19.31 -0.86
C ALA A 252 15.25 19.19 -1.85
N ASP A 253 15.48 18.70 -3.07
CA ASP A 253 14.47 18.45 -4.10
C ASP A 253 13.90 17.00 -4.08
N GLU A 254 14.61 16.03 -3.49
CA GLU A 254 14.21 14.60 -3.44
C GLU A 254 13.17 14.31 -2.35
N ASN A 255 13.00 15.22 -1.38
CA ASN A 255 11.98 15.13 -0.31
C ASN A 255 10.52 15.35 -0.76
N ARG A 256 10.24 15.32 -2.08
CA ARG A 256 8.93 15.63 -2.67
C ARG A 256 8.16 14.44 -3.22
N ILE A 257 8.76 13.25 -3.29
CA ILE A 257 8.06 12.04 -3.75
C ILE A 257 7.10 11.58 -2.65
N ARG A 258 5.79 11.63 -2.92
CA ARG A 258 4.73 11.25 -1.97
C ARG A 258 3.98 10.03 -2.47
N LEU A 259 3.85 9.04 -1.60
CA LEU A 259 2.97 7.88 -1.80
C LEU A 259 1.57 8.16 -1.26
N ARG A 260 0.57 7.68 -1.98
CA ARG A 260 -0.82 7.56 -1.53
C ARG A 260 -1.20 6.09 -1.39
N MET A 261 -2.13 5.82 -0.49
CA MET A 261 -2.62 4.48 -0.19
C MET A 261 -4.14 4.46 -0.17
N GLY A 262 -4.72 3.44 -0.80
CA GLY A 262 -6.12 3.08 -0.61
C GLY A 262 -6.23 1.69 -0.02
N VAL A 263 -7.13 1.52 0.93
CA VAL A 263 -7.29 0.28 1.70
C VAL A 263 -8.73 -0.17 1.65
N TYR A 264 -8.99 -1.38 1.18
CA TYR A 264 -10.23 -2.08 1.48
C TYR A 264 -9.96 -3.05 2.64
N ALA A 265 -10.34 -2.60 3.84
CA ALA A 265 -10.08 -3.34 5.08
C ALA A 265 -11.09 -4.47 5.27
N ASN A 266 -10.62 -5.60 5.80
CA ASN A 266 -11.40 -6.81 6.05
C ASN A 266 -12.32 -7.17 4.88
N VAL A 267 -11.70 -7.47 3.74
CA VAL A 267 -12.37 -7.61 2.45
C VAL A 267 -13.47 -8.67 2.48
N ASP A 268 -14.58 -8.39 1.79
CA ASP A 268 -15.58 -9.42 1.50
C ASP A 268 -15.02 -10.46 0.53
N LYS A 269 -14.72 -11.65 1.07
CA LYS A 269 -14.15 -12.76 0.31
C LYS A 269 -15.12 -13.39 -0.70
N SER A 270 -16.39 -13.03 -0.69
CA SER A 270 -17.35 -13.44 -1.73
C SER A 270 -17.11 -12.75 -3.08
N LEU A 271 -16.40 -11.62 -3.06
CA LEU A 271 -16.02 -10.88 -4.26
C LEU A 271 -14.78 -11.47 -4.91
N GLU A 272 -14.71 -11.40 -6.25
CA GLU A 272 -13.49 -11.68 -7.02
C GLU A 272 -12.35 -10.78 -6.54
N ILE A 273 -11.10 -11.30 -6.55
CA ILE A 273 -9.93 -10.56 -6.07
C ILE A 273 -9.80 -9.20 -6.76
N GLU A 274 -10.00 -9.15 -8.08
CA GLU A 274 -9.94 -7.92 -8.87
C GLU A 274 -10.85 -6.83 -8.30
N ARG A 275 -12.12 -7.16 -8.01
CA ARG A 275 -13.10 -6.23 -7.44
C ARG A 275 -12.69 -5.68 -6.08
N ARG A 276 -11.93 -6.43 -5.28
CA ARG A 276 -11.43 -5.96 -3.97
C ARG A 276 -10.33 -4.93 -4.15
N PHE A 277 -9.47 -5.14 -5.15
CA PHE A 277 -8.43 -4.18 -5.51
C PHE A 277 -8.99 -2.96 -6.25
N ASP A 278 -10.10 -3.09 -6.97
CA ASP A 278 -10.84 -1.93 -7.49
C ASP A 278 -11.37 -1.07 -6.34
N ARG A 279 -11.92 -1.68 -5.28
CA ARG A 279 -12.34 -0.97 -4.06
C ARG A 279 -11.20 -0.26 -3.35
N ALA A 280 -10.07 -0.93 -3.20
CA ALA A 280 -8.87 -0.33 -2.64
C ALA A 280 -8.34 0.81 -3.53
N LYS A 281 -8.40 0.68 -4.86
CA LYS A 281 -8.01 1.74 -5.81
C LYS A 281 -8.94 2.96 -5.72
N MET A 282 -10.26 2.77 -5.67
CA MET A 282 -11.22 3.86 -5.45
C MET A 282 -10.90 4.66 -4.19
N ALA A 283 -10.59 3.97 -3.07
CA ALA A 283 -10.16 4.64 -1.85
C ALA A 283 -8.82 5.38 -1.99
N CYS A 284 -7.90 4.87 -2.81
CA CYS A 284 -6.61 5.52 -3.10
C CYS A 284 -6.80 6.80 -3.91
N ASP A 285 -7.69 6.77 -4.90
CA ASP A 285 -7.96 7.90 -5.78
C ASP A 285 -8.74 9.01 -5.06
N MET A 286 -9.58 8.66 -4.08
CA MET A 286 -10.28 9.65 -3.24
C MET A 286 -9.33 10.55 -2.42
N VAL A 287 -8.12 10.09 -2.11
CA VAL A 287 -7.12 10.90 -1.40
C VAL A 287 -6.16 11.63 -2.33
N GLN A 288 -6.35 11.52 -3.65
CA GLN A 288 -5.62 12.29 -4.65
C GLN A 288 -5.86 13.80 -4.44
N GLY A 289 -4.79 14.59 -4.47
CA GLY A 289 -4.85 16.04 -4.22
C GLY A 289 -4.91 16.46 -2.74
N SER A 290 -5.11 15.54 -1.80
CA SER A 290 -5.05 15.88 -0.37
C SER A 290 -3.61 16.07 0.12
N PHE A 291 -3.30 17.24 0.71
CA PHE A 291 -1.98 17.52 1.27
C PHE A 291 -1.73 16.90 2.64
N THR A 292 -2.79 16.57 3.38
CA THR A 292 -2.75 16.05 4.76
C THR A 292 -3.12 14.57 4.85
N ARG A 293 -4.02 14.09 3.99
CA ARG A 293 -4.50 12.70 4.02
C ARG A 293 -3.83 11.88 2.92
N ARG A 294 -3.04 10.88 3.33
CA ARG A 294 -2.34 9.97 2.40
C ARG A 294 -2.93 8.56 2.35
N ILE A 295 -3.92 8.27 3.21
CA ILE A 295 -4.57 6.96 3.31
C ILE A 295 -6.09 7.15 3.18
N GLY A 296 -6.68 6.51 2.18
CA GLY A 296 -8.12 6.34 2.03
C GLY A 296 -8.53 4.93 2.44
N ILE A 297 -9.66 4.79 3.13
CA ILE A 297 -10.22 3.49 3.51
C ILE A 297 -11.58 3.35 2.81
N TYR A 298 -11.76 2.26 2.07
CA TYR A 298 -13.00 1.93 1.39
C TYR A 298 -14.07 1.54 2.40
N ASP A 299 -15.26 2.12 2.22
CA ASP A 299 -16.51 1.71 2.84
C ASP A 299 -17.60 1.60 1.75
N ASP A 300 -18.72 0.96 2.02
CA ASP A 300 -19.78 0.81 1.01
C ASP A 300 -20.40 2.16 0.59
N THR A 301 -20.24 3.21 1.41
CA THR A 301 -20.71 4.57 1.06
C THR A 301 -19.91 5.18 -0.08
N LEU A 302 -18.63 4.81 -0.24
CA LEU A 302 -17.77 5.26 -1.35
C LEU A 302 -18.27 4.76 -2.71
N ARG A 303 -18.66 3.49 -2.82
CA ARG A 303 -19.21 2.96 -4.07
C ARG A 303 -20.57 3.56 -4.40
N GLU A 304 -21.42 3.75 -3.40
CA GLU A 304 -22.71 4.44 -3.60
C GLU A 304 -22.49 5.85 -4.12
N LYS A 305 -21.50 6.59 -3.60
CA LYS A 305 -21.13 7.92 -4.10
C LYS A 305 -20.64 7.90 -5.55
N GLU A 306 -19.87 6.89 -5.94
CA GLU A 306 -19.33 6.80 -7.30
C GLU A 306 -20.39 6.42 -8.33
N LEU A 307 -21.25 5.44 -8.02
CA LEU A 307 -22.42 5.13 -8.85
C LEU A 307 -23.38 6.32 -8.96
N TYR A 308 -23.56 7.04 -7.86
CA TYR A 308 -24.36 8.26 -7.84
C TYR A 308 -23.72 9.33 -8.74
N ALA A 309 -22.41 9.55 -8.66
CA ALA A 309 -21.68 10.49 -9.51
C ALA A 309 -21.76 10.12 -11.01
N GLU A 310 -21.58 8.84 -11.36
CA GLU A 310 -21.74 8.35 -12.74
C GLU A 310 -23.15 8.65 -13.26
N GLN A 311 -24.19 8.39 -12.45
CA GLN A 311 -25.56 8.72 -12.80
C GLN A 311 -25.73 10.22 -13.06
N LEU A 312 -25.18 11.09 -12.19
CA LEU A 312 -25.27 12.54 -12.37
C LEU A 312 -24.59 13.02 -13.67
N ILE A 313 -23.46 12.42 -14.04
CA ILE A 313 -22.78 12.73 -15.31
C ILE A 313 -23.63 12.29 -16.51
N GLU A 314 -24.22 11.09 -16.44
CA GLU A 314 -25.08 10.55 -17.50
C GLU A 314 -26.35 11.40 -17.70
N ASP A 315 -26.94 11.89 -16.60
CA ASP A 315 -28.17 12.69 -16.62
C ASP A 315 -27.94 14.16 -17.05
N PHE A 316 -26.71 14.67 -16.97
CA PHE A 316 -26.38 16.08 -17.24
C PHE A 316 -26.91 16.63 -18.60
N PRO A 317 -26.71 15.94 -19.75
CA PRO A 317 -27.19 16.46 -21.04
C PRO A 317 -28.72 16.57 -21.09
N THR A 318 -29.44 15.70 -20.39
CA THR A 318 -30.90 15.76 -20.26
C THR A 318 -31.30 16.88 -19.32
N ALA A 319 -30.59 17.05 -18.20
CA ALA A 319 -30.85 18.09 -17.22
C ALA A 319 -30.75 19.52 -17.80
N ILE A 320 -29.75 19.81 -18.64
CA ILE A 320 -29.65 21.09 -19.34
C ILE A 320 -30.82 21.29 -20.32
N ARG A 321 -31.11 20.27 -21.15
CA ARG A 321 -32.14 20.34 -22.21
C ARG A 321 -33.56 20.50 -21.66
N GLU A 322 -33.84 19.89 -20.53
CA GLU A 322 -35.15 19.90 -19.87
C GLU A 322 -35.28 20.99 -18.80
N HIS A 323 -34.30 21.90 -18.69
CA HIS A 323 -34.30 23.00 -17.72
C HIS A 323 -34.45 22.53 -16.26
N GLN A 324 -33.80 21.40 -15.93
CA GLN A 324 -33.81 20.85 -14.57
C GLN A 324 -32.91 21.66 -13.61
N PHE A 325 -31.92 22.38 -14.15
CA PHE A 325 -31.16 23.36 -13.39
C PHE A 325 -31.96 24.66 -13.24
N GLN A 326 -32.19 25.07 -11.99
CA GLN A 326 -32.90 26.29 -11.63
C GLN A 326 -31.96 27.23 -10.89
N VAL A 327 -32.12 28.54 -11.11
CA VAL A 327 -31.32 29.57 -10.43
C VAL A 327 -32.15 30.15 -9.29
N TYR A 328 -31.62 30.04 -8.07
CA TYR A 328 -32.16 30.66 -6.86
C TYR A 328 -31.34 31.92 -6.56
N TYR A 329 -31.92 32.84 -5.80
CA TYR A 329 -31.31 34.12 -5.51
C TYR A 329 -31.26 34.35 -4.00
N GLN A 330 -30.08 34.69 -3.49
CA GLN A 330 -29.91 35.08 -2.09
C GLN A 330 -29.58 36.58 -1.98
N PRO A 331 -30.34 37.35 -1.18
CA PRO A 331 -30.10 38.79 -1.06
C PRO A 331 -28.87 39.11 -0.20
N LYS A 332 -28.12 40.13 -0.63
CA LYS A 332 -27.01 40.76 0.08
C LYS A 332 -27.45 42.13 0.58
N PHE A 333 -27.27 42.40 1.87
CA PHE A 333 -27.70 43.64 2.51
C PHE A 333 -26.51 44.48 2.96
N ASP A 334 -26.54 45.78 2.65
CA ASP A 334 -25.73 46.79 3.32
C ASP A 334 -26.26 46.97 4.75
N VAL A 335 -25.41 46.71 5.74
CA VAL A 335 -25.78 46.74 7.17
C VAL A 335 -25.26 47.98 7.88
N GLN A 336 -24.56 48.89 7.19
CA GLN A 336 -24.05 50.11 7.80
C GLN A 336 -25.15 51.11 8.20
N PRO A 337 -26.21 51.34 7.38
CA PRO A 337 -27.35 52.15 7.78
C PRO A 337 -28.12 51.55 8.96
N ASP A 338 -28.90 52.39 9.67
CA ASP A 338 -29.72 51.93 10.81
C ASP A 338 -30.75 50.86 10.42
N ILE A 339 -31.25 50.94 9.20
CA ILE A 339 -32.12 49.93 8.60
C ILE A 339 -31.33 49.29 7.47
N PRO A 340 -31.04 47.98 7.52
CA PRO A 340 -30.33 47.30 6.45
C PRO A 340 -31.02 47.46 5.10
N VAL A 341 -30.22 47.62 4.05
CA VAL A 341 -30.69 47.97 2.71
C VAL A 341 -30.25 46.91 1.71
N LEU A 342 -31.18 46.43 0.87
CA LEU A 342 -30.84 45.50 -0.21
C LEU A 342 -29.84 46.14 -1.18
N ALA A 343 -28.67 45.52 -1.32
CA ALA A 343 -27.55 45.99 -2.13
C ALA A 343 -27.42 45.21 -3.44
N SER A 344 -27.37 43.87 -3.36
CA SER A 344 -27.19 42.96 -4.49
C SER A 344 -27.81 41.58 -4.19
N ALA A 345 -27.68 40.63 -5.12
CA ALA A 345 -28.05 39.23 -4.93
C ALA A 345 -26.96 38.29 -5.42
N GLU A 346 -26.91 37.07 -4.90
CA GLU A 346 -26.14 35.96 -5.47
C GLU A 346 -27.04 34.98 -6.21
N ALA A 347 -26.67 34.63 -7.44
CA ALA A 347 -27.30 33.59 -8.23
C ALA A 347 -26.70 32.22 -7.92
N LEU A 348 -27.54 31.33 -7.42
CA LEU A 348 -27.17 30.04 -6.88
C LEU A 348 -27.92 28.94 -7.62
N VAL A 349 -27.19 28.12 -8.38
CA VAL A 349 -27.78 26.99 -9.12
C VAL A 349 -28.33 25.92 -8.17
N ARG A 350 -29.44 25.29 -8.55
CA ARG A 350 -30.06 24.14 -7.87
C ARG A 350 -30.48 23.15 -8.93
N TRP A 351 -30.21 21.86 -8.72
CA TRP A 351 -30.62 20.83 -9.67
C TRP A 351 -31.88 20.13 -9.17
N GLN A 352 -33.00 20.36 -9.86
CA GLN A 352 -34.28 19.69 -9.62
C GLN A 352 -34.34 18.41 -10.45
N HIS A 353 -33.79 17.33 -9.92
CA HIS A 353 -33.80 16.04 -10.60
C HIS A 353 -35.18 15.37 -10.44
N PRO A 354 -35.79 14.84 -11.52
CA PRO A 354 -37.14 14.26 -11.46
C PRO A 354 -37.26 13.06 -10.51
N GLU A 355 -36.23 12.21 -10.46
CA GLU A 355 -36.20 11.01 -9.60
C GLU A 355 -35.54 11.24 -8.23
N LEU A 356 -34.35 11.87 -8.21
CA LEU A 356 -33.52 12.08 -7.02
C LEU A 356 -33.93 13.30 -6.17
N GLY A 357 -34.84 14.15 -6.66
CA GLY A 357 -35.26 15.38 -6.00
C GLY A 357 -34.23 16.51 -6.14
N MET A 358 -34.18 17.42 -5.17
CA MET A 358 -33.25 18.55 -5.21
C MET A 358 -31.83 18.12 -4.81
N ILE A 359 -30.91 18.17 -5.77
CA ILE A 359 -29.50 17.80 -5.56
C ILE A 359 -28.71 19.06 -5.16
N SER A 360 -27.87 18.92 -4.14
CA SER A 360 -27.02 20.00 -3.61
C SER A 360 -25.91 20.38 -4.61
N PRO A 361 -25.63 21.69 -4.82
CA PRO A 361 -24.51 22.13 -5.66
C PRO A 361 -23.15 21.63 -5.19
N GLY A 362 -22.94 21.49 -3.88
CA GLY A 362 -21.70 20.93 -3.33
C GLY A 362 -21.47 19.46 -3.68
N VAL A 363 -22.43 18.78 -4.33
CA VAL A 363 -22.28 17.43 -4.87
C VAL A 363 -21.89 17.48 -6.35
N PHE A 364 -22.62 18.25 -7.18
CA PHE A 364 -22.47 18.19 -8.63
C PHE A 364 -21.49 19.23 -9.21
N ILE A 365 -21.25 20.36 -8.55
CA ILE A 365 -20.30 21.38 -9.06
C ILE A 365 -18.88 20.79 -9.12
N PRO A 366 -18.31 20.22 -8.04
CA PRO A 366 -16.96 19.63 -8.09
C PRO A 366 -16.87 18.51 -9.14
N LEU A 367 -17.93 17.69 -9.22
CA LEU A 367 -18.02 16.60 -10.19
C LEU A 367 -17.96 17.10 -11.65
N PHE A 368 -18.64 18.20 -11.96
CA PHE A 368 -18.66 18.78 -13.29
C PHE A 368 -17.39 19.57 -13.62
N GLU A 369 -16.70 20.13 -12.61
CA GLU A 369 -15.36 20.69 -12.79
C GLU A 369 -14.38 19.58 -13.20
N ASP A 370 -14.34 18.47 -12.47
CA ASP A 370 -13.42 17.35 -12.73
C ASP A 370 -13.63 16.68 -14.09
N ASN A 371 -14.86 16.70 -14.61
CA ASN A 371 -15.22 16.04 -15.87
C ASN A 371 -15.41 17.02 -17.04
N GLY A 372 -15.09 18.30 -16.87
CA GLY A 372 -15.15 19.32 -17.92
C GLY A 372 -16.57 19.71 -18.36
N LEU A 373 -17.59 19.45 -17.53
CA LEU A 373 -18.98 19.81 -17.78
C LEU A 373 -19.35 21.19 -17.22
N ILE A 374 -18.54 21.75 -16.32
CA ILE A 374 -18.86 22.99 -15.59
C ILE A 374 -19.12 24.18 -16.52
N GLN A 375 -18.34 24.34 -17.59
CA GLN A 375 -18.49 25.47 -18.52
C GLN A 375 -19.88 25.49 -19.18
N ALA A 376 -20.44 24.32 -19.48
CA ALA A 376 -21.78 24.22 -20.06
C ALA A 376 -22.86 24.61 -19.04
N LEU A 377 -22.65 24.27 -17.76
CA LEU A 377 -23.52 24.67 -16.67
C LEU A 377 -23.42 26.18 -16.39
N ASP A 378 -22.21 26.72 -16.31
CA ASP A 378 -21.95 28.14 -16.05
C ASP A 378 -22.59 29.01 -17.13
N ASN A 379 -22.40 28.67 -18.41
CA ASN A 379 -23.10 29.35 -19.52
C ASN A 379 -24.63 29.32 -19.39
N TYR A 380 -25.20 28.20 -18.95
CA TYR A 380 -26.63 28.07 -18.69
C TYR A 380 -27.06 28.98 -17.53
N VAL A 381 -26.31 29.00 -16.43
CA VAL A 381 -26.58 29.84 -15.25
C VAL A 381 -26.44 31.32 -15.59
N TRP A 382 -25.39 31.73 -16.28
CA TRP A 382 -25.17 33.13 -16.70
C TRP A 382 -26.30 33.63 -17.59
N SER A 383 -26.71 32.83 -18.59
CA SER A 383 -27.82 33.17 -19.48
C SER A 383 -29.15 33.29 -18.72
N THR A 384 -29.40 32.37 -17.78
CA THR A 384 -30.63 32.36 -16.97
C THR A 384 -30.68 33.54 -16.00
N ALA A 385 -29.57 33.83 -15.31
CA ALA A 385 -29.46 34.97 -14.40
C ALA A 385 -29.61 36.30 -15.16
N ALA A 386 -28.95 36.45 -16.31
CA ALA A 386 -29.06 37.66 -17.13
C ALA A 386 -30.49 37.89 -17.64
N ALA A 387 -31.17 36.83 -18.08
CA ALA A 387 -32.57 36.91 -18.47
C ALA A 387 -33.47 37.34 -17.29
N GLN A 388 -33.22 36.82 -16.09
CA GLN A 388 -33.98 37.19 -14.90
C GLN A 388 -33.76 38.65 -14.46
N ILE A 389 -32.51 39.13 -14.48
CA ILE A 389 -32.18 40.52 -14.17
C ILE A 389 -32.90 41.47 -15.14
N ARG A 390 -32.91 41.12 -16.44
CA ARG A 390 -33.65 41.87 -17.45
C ARG A 390 -35.15 41.92 -17.13
N GLU A 391 -35.75 40.79 -16.79
CA GLU A 391 -37.17 40.73 -16.41
C GLU A 391 -37.46 41.63 -15.20
N TRP A 392 -36.63 41.57 -14.16
CA TRP A 392 -36.78 42.44 -12.99
C TRP A 392 -36.59 43.91 -13.31
N LYS A 393 -35.62 44.25 -14.17
CA LYS A 393 -35.39 45.62 -14.65
C LYS A 393 -36.62 46.18 -15.35
N GLU A 394 -37.22 45.41 -16.26
CA GLU A 394 -38.43 45.80 -16.99
C GLU A 394 -39.65 45.93 -16.07
N ARG A 395 -39.75 45.08 -15.04
CA ARG A 395 -40.90 45.04 -14.13
C ARG A 395 -40.86 46.08 -13.01
N PHE A 396 -39.70 46.29 -12.40
CA PHE A 396 -39.57 47.12 -11.19
C PHE A 396 -39.07 48.54 -11.45
N ASP A 397 -38.56 48.85 -12.65
CA ASP A 397 -38.00 50.16 -13.05
C ASP A 397 -36.76 50.58 -12.24
N PHE A 398 -36.05 49.60 -11.69
CA PHE A 398 -34.70 49.71 -11.14
C PHE A 398 -34.03 48.33 -11.18
N VAL A 399 -32.72 48.29 -10.95
CA VAL A 399 -31.95 47.04 -10.98
C VAL A 399 -31.25 46.82 -9.65
N VAL A 400 -31.30 45.58 -9.17
CA VAL A 400 -30.44 45.07 -8.12
C VAL A 400 -29.38 44.22 -8.82
N PRO A 401 -28.08 44.55 -8.70
CA PRO A 401 -27.01 43.76 -9.29
C PRO A 401 -27.06 42.32 -8.79
N VAL A 402 -26.78 41.38 -9.69
CA VAL A 402 -26.69 39.95 -9.34
C VAL A 402 -25.28 39.46 -9.65
N SER A 403 -24.69 38.82 -8.66
CA SER A 403 -23.43 38.10 -8.74
C SER A 403 -23.64 36.68 -9.23
N VAL A 404 -22.78 36.24 -10.14
CA VAL A 404 -22.72 34.85 -10.63
C VAL A 404 -21.33 34.29 -10.41
N ASN A 405 -21.27 33.00 -10.11
CA ASN A 405 -20.00 32.29 -9.99
C ASN A 405 -19.35 32.10 -11.38
N VAL A 406 -18.03 32.21 -11.43
CA VAL A 406 -17.19 31.89 -12.58
C VAL A 406 -16.19 30.82 -12.16
N SER A 407 -16.32 29.62 -12.73
CA SER A 407 -15.43 28.52 -12.37
C SER A 407 -13.97 28.82 -12.74
N ARG A 408 -13.04 28.16 -12.06
CA ARG A 408 -11.61 28.26 -12.40
C ARG A 408 -11.32 27.80 -13.83
N ILE A 409 -12.09 26.85 -14.34
CA ILE A 409 -11.93 26.32 -15.70
C ILE A 409 -12.30 27.39 -16.73
N ASP A 410 -13.36 28.15 -16.47
CA ASP A 410 -13.78 29.25 -17.35
C ASP A 410 -12.76 30.39 -17.40
N MET A 411 -12.03 30.65 -16.31
CA MET A 411 -10.96 31.66 -16.28
C MET A 411 -9.78 31.35 -17.23
N TYR A 412 -9.63 30.09 -17.66
CA TYR A 412 -8.65 29.67 -18.66
C TYR A 412 -9.20 29.70 -20.10
N ASP A 413 -10.51 29.88 -20.29
CA ASP A 413 -11.10 29.95 -21.63
C ASP A 413 -10.73 31.29 -22.30
N PRO A 414 -10.00 31.25 -23.44
CA PRO A 414 -9.70 32.46 -24.21
C PRO A 414 -10.94 33.23 -24.71
N HIS A 415 -12.11 32.59 -24.72
CA HIS A 415 -13.38 33.17 -25.17
C HIS A 415 -14.33 33.59 -24.04
N LEU A 416 -13.90 33.55 -22.77
CA LEU A 416 -14.73 33.93 -21.62
C LEU A 416 -15.32 35.34 -21.76
N ILE A 417 -14.47 36.33 -22.08
CA ILE A 417 -14.87 37.73 -22.19
C ILE A 417 -15.92 37.93 -23.28
N ASP A 418 -15.71 37.34 -24.46
CA ASP A 418 -16.64 37.41 -25.58
C ASP A 418 -18.00 36.79 -25.21
N THR A 419 -17.97 35.69 -24.47
CA THR A 419 -19.15 34.96 -24.01
C THR A 419 -19.97 35.79 -23.02
N LEU A 420 -19.34 36.34 -21.97
CA LEU A 420 -20.01 37.20 -20.99
C LEU A 420 -20.57 38.47 -21.64
N GLN A 421 -19.81 39.12 -22.53
CA GLN A 421 -20.30 40.28 -23.28
C GLN A 421 -21.50 39.92 -24.19
N GLY A 422 -21.50 38.72 -24.78
CA GLY A 422 -22.62 38.16 -25.51
C GLY A 422 -23.88 38.08 -24.64
N VAL A 423 -23.76 37.45 -23.47
CA VAL A 423 -24.86 37.29 -22.49
C VAL A 423 -25.43 38.65 -22.07
N LEU A 424 -24.58 39.64 -21.74
CA LEU A 424 -25.04 40.98 -21.38
C LEU A 424 -25.76 41.69 -22.53
N LYS A 425 -25.19 41.61 -23.73
CA LYS A 425 -25.74 42.27 -24.92
C LYS A 425 -27.09 41.70 -25.33
N GLU A 426 -27.27 40.39 -25.25
CA GLU A 426 -28.54 39.72 -25.56
C GLU A 426 -29.65 40.10 -24.56
N ASN A 427 -29.28 40.43 -23.32
CA ASN A 427 -30.22 40.78 -22.25
C ASN A 427 -30.31 42.29 -21.96
N GLY A 428 -29.59 43.14 -22.70
CA GLY A 428 -29.62 44.60 -22.49
C GLY A 428 -29.10 45.04 -21.13
N LEU A 429 -28.13 44.31 -20.59
CA LEU A 429 -27.51 44.57 -19.29
C LEU A 429 -26.17 45.29 -19.45
N THR A 430 -25.77 45.99 -18.40
CA THR A 430 -24.45 46.59 -18.23
C THR A 430 -23.59 45.77 -17.27
N THR A 431 -22.28 45.97 -17.29
CA THR A 431 -21.33 45.22 -16.44
C THR A 431 -21.51 45.47 -14.94
N HIS A 432 -22.16 46.57 -14.54
CA HIS A 432 -22.48 46.85 -13.14
C HIS A 432 -23.76 46.16 -12.65
N GLU A 433 -24.56 45.62 -13.56
CA GLU A 433 -25.80 44.90 -13.22
C GLU A 433 -25.56 43.39 -13.06
N PHE A 434 -24.39 42.91 -13.49
CA PHE A 434 -24.00 41.51 -13.53
C PHE A 434 -22.57 41.37 -12.97
N LEU A 435 -22.48 41.01 -11.69
CA LEU A 435 -21.22 40.92 -10.95
C LEU A 435 -20.63 39.51 -11.11
N LEU A 436 -19.30 39.38 -10.99
CA LEU A 436 -18.62 38.09 -11.14
C LEU A 436 -17.98 37.69 -9.81
N GLU A 437 -18.24 36.46 -9.38
CA GLU A 437 -17.62 35.83 -8.21
C GLU A 437 -16.54 34.84 -8.64
N ILE A 438 -15.37 34.95 -8.02
CA ILE A 438 -14.22 34.09 -8.30
C ILE A 438 -13.65 33.61 -6.97
N THR A 439 -13.56 32.29 -6.80
CA THR A 439 -13.07 31.68 -5.55
C THR A 439 -11.61 32.00 -5.26
N GLU A 440 -11.25 32.10 -3.98
CA GLU A 440 -9.87 32.34 -3.51
C GLU A 440 -8.87 31.36 -4.16
N SER A 441 -9.25 30.09 -4.27
CA SER A 441 -8.39 29.03 -4.78
C SER A 441 -7.89 29.28 -6.21
N ALA A 442 -8.67 29.97 -7.05
CA ALA A 442 -8.28 30.33 -8.40
C ALA A 442 -7.03 31.23 -8.42
N TYR A 443 -6.78 32.01 -7.38
CA TYR A 443 -5.65 32.94 -7.32
C TYR A 443 -4.34 32.32 -6.79
N THR A 444 -4.39 31.11 -6.23
CA THR A 444 -3.25 30.50 -5.52
C THR A 444 -2.35 29.60 -6.37
N MET A 445 -2.84 29.11 -7.52
CA MET A 445 -2.14 28.19 -8.42
C MET A 445 -2.24 28.70 -9.87
N ASP A 446 -1.10 29.00 -10.50
CA ASP A 446 -0.99 29.64 -11.84
C ASP A 446 -1.63 31.04 -11.92
N SER A 447 -1.21 31.92 -11.01
CA SER A 447 -1.84 33.22 -10.77
C SER A 447 -1.68 34.24 -11.90
N GLU A 448 -0.66 34.18 -12.74
CA GLU A 448 -0.40 35.25 -13.73
C GLU A 448 -1.50 35.35 -14.80
N GLN A 449 -1.90 34.23 -15.41
CA GLN A 449 -2.95 34.23 -16.43
C GLN A 449 -4.32 34.60 -15.85
N ILE A 450 -4.67 34.05 -14.68
CA ILE A 450 -5.96 34.36 -14.03
C ILE A 450 -6.00 35.84 -13.65
N ILE A 451 -4.93 36.38 -13.06
CA ILE A 451 -4.84 37.81 -12.74
C ILE A 451 -4.93 38.68 -14.00
N GLU A 452 -4.35 38.27 -15.13
CA GLU A 452 -4.48 38.96 -16.41
C GLU A 452 -5.95 38.98 -16.87
N THR A 453 -6.62 37.82 -16.91
CA THR A 453 -8.05 37.72 -17.26
C THR A 453 -8.94 38.57 -16.34
N VAL A 454 -8.69 38.56 -15.02
CA VAL A 454 -9.45 39.39 -14.06
C VAL A 454 -9.23 40.87 -14.31
N ASN A 455 -7.99 41.30 -14.58
CA ASN A 455 -7.71 42.68 -14.94
C ASN A 455 -8.41 43.10 -16.24
N ASP A 456 -8.47 42.21 -17.24
CA ASP A 456 -9.18 42.47 -18.49
C ASP A 456 -10.70 42.61 -18.27
N LEU A 457 -11.30 41.73 -17.46
CA LEU A 457 -12.71 41.83 -17.06
C LEU A 457 -13.00 43.16 -16.33
N ARG A 458 -12.13 43.57 -15.40
CA ARG A 458 -12.25 44.87 -14.71
C ARG A 458 -12.04 46.06 -15.63
N ALA A 459 -11.11 45.97 -16.58
CA ALA A 459 -10.88 47.03 -17.57
C ALA A 459 -12.11 47.25 -18.46
N ILE A 460 -12.89 46.20 -18.70
CA ILE A 460 -14.19 46.25 -19.41
C ILE A 460 -15.30 46.81 -18.52
N GLY A 461 -15.15 46.73 -17.20
CA GLY A 461 -16.03 47.33 -16.20
C GLY A 461 -16.85 46.33 -15.37
N PHE A 462 -16.51 45.03 -15.42
CA PHE A 462 -17.08 44.06 -14.47
C PHE A 462 -16.55 44.35 -13.06
N GLN A 463 -17.41 44.17 -12.06
CA GLN A 463 -17.00 44.15 -10.66
C GLN A 463 -16.72 42.71 -10.24
N ILE A 464 -15.59 42.52 -9.57
CA ILE A 464 -15.09 41.20 -9.18
C ILE A 464 -15.18 41.03 -7.67
N GLU A 465 -15.97 40.07 -7.23
CA GLU A 465 -16.07 39.65 -5.84
C GLU A 465 -15.20 38.41 -5.63
N MET A 466 -14.30 38.45 -4.66
CA MET A 466 -13.52 37.27 -4.28
C MET A 466 -14.33 36.41 -3.32
N ASP A 467 -14.58 35.16 -3.69
CA ASP A 467 -15.37 34.22 -2.91
C ASP A 467 -14.52 33.27 -2.05
N ASP A 468 -15.15 32.67 -1.04
CA ASP A 468 -14.55 31.67 -0.14
C ASP A 468 -13.27 32.12 0.60
N PHE A 469 -13.10 33.42 0.86
CA PHE A 469 -11.87 33.93 1.47
C PHE A 469 -11.64 33.36 2.88
N GLY A 470 -10.45 32.80 3.07
CA GLY A 470 -9.94 32.21 4.30
C GLY A 470 -10.00 30.67 4.32
N THR A 471 -10.60 30.04 3.33
CA THR A 471 -10.63 28.56 3.23
C THR A 471 -9.29 27.99 2.74
N GLY A 472 -8.44 28.82 2.11
CA GLY A 472 -7.12 28.46 1.56
C GLY A 472 -5.91 29.05 2.31
N TYR A 473 -4.71 28.79 1.77
CA TYR A 473 -3.43 29.35 2.26
C TYR A 473 -3.15 30.73 1.66
N SER A 474 -4.07 31.70 1.80
CA SER A 474 -3.79 33.07 1.38
C SER A 474 -2.67 33.69 2.22
N SER A 475 -1.60 34.09 1.54
CA SER A 475 -0.62 34.99 2.15
C SER A 475 -1.21 36.39 2.17
N LEU A 476 -1.20 37.08 3.32
CA LEU A 476 -1.67 38.47 3.46
C LEU A 476 -1.07 39.43 2.40
N ASN A 477 0.11 39.10 1.87
CA ASN A 477 0.73 39.82 0.75
C ASN A 477 -0.12 39.78 -0.54
N MET A 478 -0.83 38.69 -0.83
CA MET A 478 -1.64 38.54 -2.05
C MET A 478 -2.78 39.56 -2.08
N ILE A 479 -3.53 39.70 -0.98
CA ILE A 479 -4.69 40.60 -0.87
C ILE A 479 -4.32 42.04 -1.26
N SER A 480 -3.12 42.49 -0.90
CA SER A 480 -2.63 43.84 -1.24
C SER A 480 -2.40 44.09 -2.75
N THR A 481 -2.40 43.03 -3.57
CA THR A 481 -2.06 43.06 -5.00
C THR A 481 -3.17 42.51 -5.91
N LEU A 482 -4.21 41.89 -5.35
CA LEU A 482 -5.25 41.25 -6.14
C LEU A 482 -6.24 42.27 -6.71
N PRO A 483 -6.58 42.16 -8.01
CA PRO A 483 -7.51 43.08 -8.66
C PRO A 483 -8.96 42.70 -8.33
N ILE A 484 -9.41 42.97 -7.10
CA ILE A 484 -10.76 42.67 -6.63
C ILE A 484 -11.50 43.95 -6.20
N ASP A 485 -12.84 43.88 -6.20
CA ASP A 485 -13.73 44.99 -5.85
C ASP A 485 -14.52 44.73 -4.55
N ALA A 486 -14.61 43.48 -4.09
CA ALA A 486 -15.12 43.10 -2.77
C ALA A 486 -14.51 41.77 -2.30
N LEU A 487 -14.47 41.58 -0.98
CA LEU A 487 -13.97 40.38 -0.33
C LEU A 487 -15.12 39.66 0.41
N LYS A 488 -15.46 38.44 0.00
CA LYS A 488 -16.48 37.62 0.67
C LYS A 488 -15.82 36.68 1.69
N LEU A 489 -16.20 36.82 2.97
CA LEU A 489 -15.72 35.97 4.06
C LEU A 489 -16.59 34.72 4.17
N ASP A 490 -15.97 33.55 4.05
CA ASP A 490 -16.65 32.25 4.07
C ASP A 490 -17.45 32.03 5.37
N MET A 491 -18.56 31.31 5.24
CA MET A 491 -19.47 30.97 6.34
C MET A 491 -18.78 30.25 7.51
N GLN A 492 -17.73 29.44 7.27
CA GLN A 492 -17.02 28.78 8.36
C GLN A 492 -16.32 29.78 9.28
N PHE A 493 -15.81 30.90 8.73
CA PHE A 493 -15.26 31.98 9.54
C PHE A 493 -16.33 32.58 10.44
N ILE A 494 -17.51 32.87 9.89
CA ILE A 494 -18.61 33.48 10.66
C ILE A 494 -19.13 32.53 11.72
N ARG A 495 -19.33 31.24 11.41
CA ARG A 495 -19.79 30.24 12.37
C ARG A 495 -18.80 30.02 13.51
N ASN A 496 -17.51 29.91 13.21
CA ASN A 496 -16.48 29.66 14.22
C ASN A 496 -16.15 30.92 15.04
N ALA A 497 -16.20 32.11 14.41
CA ALA A 497 -15.81 33.38 15.02
C ALA A 497 -16.56 33.70 16.32
N PHE A 498 -17.79 33.20 16.51
CA PHE A 498 -18.57 33.46 17.73
C PHE A 498 -18.55 32.29 18.73
N SER A 499 -17.81 31.21 18.44
CA SER A 499 -17.67 30.04 19.31
C SER A 499 -16.45 30.11 20.23
N GLN A 500 -15.33 30.66 19.75
CA GLN A 500 -14.09 30.82 20.51
C GLN A 500 -13.52 32.24 20.37
N ARG A 501 -13.01 32.79 21.47
CA ARG A 501 -12.50 34.17 21.54
C ARG A 501 -11.31 34.44 20.62
N LYS A 502 -10.57 33.41 20.19
CA LYS A 502 -9.45 33.55 19.25
C LYS A 502 -9.95 33.83 17.83
N ASP A 503 -11.00 33.14 17.42
CA ASP A 503 -11.55 33.22 16.06
C ASP A 503 -12.24 34.56 15.82
N THR A 504 -12.95 35.10 16.83
CA THR A 504 -13.53 36.46 16.77
C THR A 504 -12.47 37.53 16.48
N LYS A 505 -11.29 37.38 17.08
CA LYS A 505 -10.20 38.35 16.94
C LYS A 505 -9.50 38.25 15.60
N MET A 506 -9.50 37.06 15.00
CA MET A 506 -8.98 36.86 13.66
C MET A 506 -9.89 37.54 12.64
N LEU A 507 -11.21 37.38 12.80
CA LEU A 507 -12.22 38.06 11.99
C LEU A 507 -12.09 39.59 12.07
N GLU A 508 -11.93 40.16 13.27
CA GLU A 508 -11.66 41.60 13.44
C GLU A 508 -10.44 42.07 12.63
N VAL A 509 -9.33 41.33 12.72
CA VAL A 509 -8.08 41.70 12.02
C VAL A 509 -8.25 41.63 10.50
N ILE A 510 -9.00 40.65 9.98
CA ILE A 510 -9.25 40.52 8.55
C ILE A 510 -10.08 41.70 8.03
N ILE A 511 -11.15 42.05 8.76
CA ILE A 511 -11.99 43.21 8.41
C ILE A 511 -11.16 44.50 8.45
N ASP A 512 -10.32 44.69 9.47
CA ASP A 512 -9.42 45.84 9.57
C ASP A 512 -8.41 45.91 8.39
N ILE A 513 -7.91 44.77 7.91
CA ILE A 513 -6.99 44.72 6.76
C ILE A 513 -7.72 45.06 5.46
N ALA A 514 -8.92 44.52 5.25
CA ALA A 514 -9.72 44.81 4.07
C ALA A 514 -10.11 46.30 4.01
N ASP A 515 -10.51 46.88 5.14
CA ASP A 515 -10.75 48.33 5.29
C ASP A 515 -9.49 49.14 4.98
N TYR A 516 -8.32 48.73 5.50
CA TYR A 516 -7.03 49.37 5.18
C TYR A 516 -6.73 49.36 3.67
N LEU A 517 -7.14 48.30 2.96
CA LEU A 517 -6.96 48.16 1.52
C LEU A 517 -8.09 48.80 0.70
N SER A 518 -9.09 49.41 1.35
CA SER A 518 -10.30 49.97 0.72
C SER A 518 -11.08 48.94 -0.11
N VAL A 519 -11.10 47.69 0.36
CA VAL A 519 -11.88 46.59 -0.24
C VAL A 519 -13.06 46.30 0.69
N PRO A 520 -14.32 46.53 0.25
CA PRO A 520 -15.51 46.22 1.03
C PRO A 520 -15.60 44.74 1.39
N VAL A 521 -16.13 44.45 2.58
CA VAL A 521 -16.25 43.08 3.10
C VAL A 521 -17.71 42.63 3.10
N ILE A 522 -17.95 41.45 2.52
CA ILE A 522 -19.23 40.74 2.52
C ILE A 522 -19.09 39.54 3.47
N ALA A 523 -19.82 39.50 4.58
CA ALA A 523 -19.82 38.35 5.48
C ALA A 523 -20.92 37.35 5.11
N GLU A 524 -20.53 36.11 4.82
CA GLU A 524 -21.46 35.05 4.43
C GLU A 524 -21.92 34.17 5.58
N GLY A 525 -23.08 33.54 5.39
CA GLY A 525 -23.62 32.58 6.34
C GLY A 525 -23.97 33.19 7.70
N VAL A 526 -24.38 34.45 7.73
CA VAL A 526 -24.93 35.09 8.94
C VAL A 526 -26.33 34.55 9.23
N GLU A 527 -26.48 33.88 10.37
CA GLU A 527 -27.70 33.16 10.74
C GLU A 527 -28.50 33.86 11.84
N THR A 528 -27.86 34.71 12.66
CA THR A 528 -28.52 35.39 13.79
C THR A 528 -28.34 36.90 13.80
N GLU A 529 -29.23 37.60 14.51
CA GLU A 529 -29.16 39.05 14.68
C GLU A 529 -27.89 39.47 15.43
N GLU A 530 -27.48 38.69 16.44
CA GLU A 530 -26.27 38.96 17.22
C GLU A 530 -25.02 38.92 16.36
N GLN A 531 -24.92 37.97 15.43
CA GLN A 531 -23.82 37.87 14.47
C GLN A 531 -23.79 39.10 13.55
N MET A 532 -24.95 39.50 13.01
CA MET A 532 -25.08 40.68 12.16
C MET A 532 -24.66 41.96 12.89
N LEU A 533 -25.15 42.17 14.12
CA LEU A 533 -24.81 43.34 14.93
C LEU A 533 -23.32 43.35 15.31
N ALA A 534 -22.73 42.19 15.60
CA ALA A 534 -21.31 42.09 15.90
C ALA A 534 -20.45 42.41 14.66
N LEU A 535 -20.79 41.87 13.49
CA LEU A 535 -20.12 42.16 12.22
C LEU A 535 -20.23 43.65 11.85
N ARG A 536 -21.41 44.25 12.02
CA ARG A 536 -21.62 45.68 11.85
C ARG A 536 -20.72 46.49 12.81
N ALA A 537 -20.61 46.07 14.07
CA ALA A 537 -19.74 46.72 15.05
C ALA A 537 -18.25 46.60 14.67
N MET A 538 -17.83 45.47 14.11
CA MET A 538 -16.47 45.26 13.59
C MET A 538 -16.18 46.09 12.33
N GLY A 539 -17.20 46.53 11.59
CA GLY A 539 -17.04 47.36 10.38
C GLY A 539 -17.28 46.62 9.07
N CYS A 540 -17.92 45.45 9.08
CA CYS A 540 -18.29 44.73 7.87
C CYS A 540 -19.39 45.48 7.10
N ASP A 541 -19.19 45.73 5.80
CA ASP A 541 -20.09 46.54 4.96
C ASP A 541 -21.39 45.81 4.62
N PHE A 542 -21.27 44.56 4.14
CA PHE A 542 -22.37 43.79 3.61
C PHE A 542 -22.51 42.45 4.33
N VAL A 543 -23.75 41.99 4.44
CA VAL A 543 -24.07 40.68 5.04
C VAL A 543 -24.97 39.88 4.11
N GLN A 544 -24.66 38.59 4.01
CA GLN A 544 -25.47 37.58 3.36
C GLN A 544 -25.67 36.39 4.29
N GLY A 545 -26.89 35.89 4.42
CA GLY A 545 -27.15 34.71 5.22
C GLY A 545 -28.61 34.50 5.61
N TYR A 546 -28.85 33.39 6.30
CA TYR A 546 -30.20 32.94 6.65
C TYR A 546 -30.93 33.84 7.64
N TYR A 547 -30.21 34.73 8.32
CA TYR A 547 -30.82 35.78 9.14
C TYR A 547 -31.79 36.63 8.31
N PHE A 548 -31.40 37.03 7.10
CA PHE A 548 -32.26 37.78 6.19
C PHE A 548 -33.11 36.83 5.33
N SER A 549 -32.45 35.92 4.62
CA SER A 549 -33.14 34.95 3.75
C SER A 549 -32.23 33.79 3.37
N ARG A 550 -32.85 32.62 3.23
CA ARG A 550 -32.27 31.54 2.45
C ARG A 550 -32.27 31.92 0.96
N PRO A 551 -31.48 31.24 0.10
CA PRO A 551 -31.67 31.32 -1.33
C PRO A 551 -33.11 30.95 -1.69
N VAL A 552 -33.77 31.77 -2.50
CA VAL A 552 -35.18 31.61 -2.87
C VAL A 552 -35.38 31.68 -4.39
N PRO A 553 -36.45 31.06 -4.94
CA PRO A 553 -36.79 31.21 -6.36
C PRO A 553 -37.07 32.67 -6.75
N PRO A 554 -37.03 33.01 -8.05
CA PRO A 554 -37.27 34.37 -8.53
C PRO A 554 -38.53 35.03 -7.95
N ASP A 555 -39.67 34.33 -8.02
CA ASP A 555 -40.97 34.83 -7.55
C ASP A 555 -40.98 35.24 -6.07
N GLU A 556 -40.21 34.53 -5.24
CA GLU A 556 -40.10 34.83 -3.82
C GLU A 556 -39.08 35.95 -3.55
N TYR A 557 -38.01 36.02 -4.34
CA TYR A 557 -37.01 37.09 -4.27
C TYR A 557 -37.62 38.47 -4.56
N GLU A 558 -38.63 38.53 -5.43
CA GLU A 558 -39.33 39.78 -5.77
C GLU A 558 -39.89 40.56 -4.57
N LYS A 559 -40.15 39.89 -3.44
CA LYS A 559 -40.59 40.56 -2.20
C LYS A 559 -39.55 41.57 -1.72
N PHE A 560 -38.27 41.24 -1.79
CA PHE A 560 -37.17 42.14 -1.43
C PHE A 560 -37.05 43.32 -2.40
N MET A 561 -37.36 43.10 -3.68
CA MET A 561 -37.39 44.16 -4.69
C MET A 561 -38.51 45.17 -4.40
N VAL A 562 -39.69 44.70 -4.00
CA VAL A 562 -40.81 45.57 -3.61
C VAL A 562 -40.45 46.39 -2.38
N GLU A 563 -39.93 45.75 -1.33
CA GLU A 563 -39.49 46.44 -0.10
C GLU A 563 -38.41 47.50 -0.39
N ARG A 564 -37.44 47.16 -1.24
CA ARG A 564 -36.38 48.10 -1.65
C ARG A 564 -36.94 49.31 -2.38
N LYS A 565 -37.95 49.11 -3.24
CA LYS A 565 -38.63 50.21 -3.95
C LYS A 565 -39.37 51.14 -2.99
N GLU A 566 -40.00 50.60 -1.95
CA GLU A 566 -40.67 51.38 -0.90
C GLU A 566 -39.66 52.19 -0.06
N GLN A 567 -38.51 51.60 0.28
CA GLN A 567 -37.42 52.30 0.96
C GLN A 567 -36.84 53.44 0.10
N LEU A 568 -36.60 53.20 -1.19
CA LEU A 568 -36.12 54.23 -2.12
C LEU A 568 -37.11 55.40 -2.26
N ALA A 569 -38.42 55.14 -2.15
CA ALA A 569 -39.45 56.17 -2.19
C ALA A 569 -39.52 57.03 -0.91
N THR A 570 -38.89 56.61 0.19
CA THR A 570 -38.98 57.25 1.52
C THR A 570 -37.69 57.95 1.99
N MET A 571 -36.56 57.81 1.27
CA MET A 571 -35.29 58.46 1.61
C MET A 571 -35.18 59.89 1.01
N PRO A 572 -34.72 60.91 1.77
CA PRO A 572 -34.42 62.23 1.21
C PRO A 572 -33.23 62.16 0.25
N LEU A 573 -33.38 62.78 -0.94
CA LEU A 573 -32.31 62.96 -1.93
C LEU A 573 -31.19 63.86 -1.37
N GLU A 574 -30.18 63.30 -0.72
CA GLU A 574 -28.81 63.85 -0.63
C GLU A 574 -27.92 62.94 0.23
N ARG A 575 -27.07 62.13 -0.43
CA ARG A 575 -25.73 61.72 0.04
C ARG A 575 -25.03 60.90 -1.07
N THR A 576 -24.33 61.60 -1.93
CA THR A 576 -23.28 61.05 -2.81
C THR A 576 -21.92 61.29 -2.17
N SER A 577 -21.02 60.29 -2.27
CA SER A 577 -19.58 60.24 -1.97
C SER A 577 -19.14 59.66 -0.59
N THR A 578 -18.60 58.44 -0.68
CA THR A 578 -18.19 57.49 0.38
C THR A 578 -16.75 57.70 0.90
N SER A 579 -16.20 58.92 0.86
CA SER A 579 -14.74 59.12 1.06
C SER A 579 -14.30 59.60 2.45
N ASN A 580 -15.20 59.85 3.41
CA ASN A 580 -14.83 60.59 4.64
C ASN A 580 -15.00 59.84 5.97
N TYR A 581 -15.26 58.53 5.98
CA TYR A 581 -15.64 57.81 7.23
C TYR A 581 -14.52 57.02 7.94
N ILE A 582 -13.33 56.88 7.33
CA ILE A 582 -12.25 55.97 7.79
C ILE A 582 -11.38 56.56 8.93
N ALA A 583 -11.56 57.83 9.30
CA ALA A 583 -10.59 58.53 10.14
C ALA A 583 -10.66 58.28 11.68
N GLU A 584 -11.62 57.54 12.23
CA GLU A 584 -11.91 57.58 13.69
C GLU A 584 -11.86 56.26 14.50
N ARG A 585 -11.39 55.11 13.99
CA ARG A 585 -11.37 53.83 14.76
C ARG A 585 -9.98 53.37 15.20
N LYS A 586 -9.56 53.62 16.46
CA LYS A 586 -8.46 52.91 17.15
C LYS A 586 -8.64 52.89 18.68
N GLU A 587 -8.98 51.74 19.26
CA GLU A 587 -8.61 51.30 20.63
C GLU A 587 -9.22 49.89 20.94
N GLY A 588 -8.39 48.84 21.09
CA GLY A 588 -8.90 47.47 21.34
C GLY A 588 -7.89 46.35 21.68
N SER A 589 -6.63 46.63 22.04
CA SER A 589 -5.60 45.58 22.19
C SER A 589 -5.52 44.90 23.58
N MET A 590 -6.08 45.48 24.64
CA MET A 590 -5.86 44.99 26.02
C MET A 590 -6.51 43.65 26.37
N GLY A 591 -7.59 43.24 25.69
CA GLY A 591 -8.26 41.96 25.95
C GLY A 591 -7.53 40.72 25.39
N LYS A 592 -6.42 40.89 24.65
CA LYS A 592 -5.76 39.79 23.92
C LYS A 592 -4.60 39.13 24.67
N ILE A 593 -3.99 39.80 25.66
CA ILE A 593 -2.80 39.27 26.37
C ILE A 593 -3.17 38.43 27.60
N ALA A 594 -4.22 38.80 28.34
CA ALA A 594 -4.64 38.09 29.56
C ALA A 594 -5.10 36.64 29.32
N HIS A 595 -5.58 36.32 28.12
CA HIS A 595 -6.08 34.99 27.79
C HIS A 595 -4.96 34.00 27.37
N ALA A 596 -3.77 34.50 27.04
CA ALA A 596 -2.64 33.66 26.59
C ALA A 596 -1.83 33.05 27.75
N LEU A 597 -2.09 33.44 29.00
CA LEU A 597 -1.23 33.12 30.16
C LEU A 597 -1.92 32.22 31.21
N SER A 598 -3.12 31.70 30.94
CA SER A 598 -3.98 31.02 31.93
C SER A 598 -3.72 29.52 32.13
N SER A 599 -2.72 28.92 31.48
CA SER A 599 -2.37 27.50 31.70
C SER A 599 -1.14 27.39 32.62
N GLY A 600 -1.35 27.34 33.94
CA GLY A 600 -0.33 26.96 34.93
C GLY A 600 -0.06 27.93 36.09
N PHE A 601 -0.79 29.04 36.20
CA PHE A 601 -0.65 30.01 37.30
C PHE A 601 -1.99 30.23 38.03
N GLU A 602 -1.95 30.30 39.36
CA GLU A 602 -3.12 30.60 40.20
C GLU A 602 -3.46 32.11 40.18
N VAL A 603 -2.44 32.96 39.99
CA VAL A 603 -2.59 34.42 39.90
C VAL A 603 -1.66 34.98 38.82
N VAL A 604 -2.15 35.93 38.02
CA VAL A 604 -1.40 36.64 36.98
C VAL A 604 -1.61 38.16 37.10
N TYR A 605 -0.55 38.94 37.00
CA TYR A 605 -0.56 40.40 36.96
C TYR A 605 -0.06 40.89 35.60
N TYR A 606 -0.78 41.83 34.99
CA TYR A 606 -0.33 42.60 33.83
C TYR A 606 -0.07 44.04 34.26
N ILE A 607 1.16 44.53 34.04
CA ILE A 607 1.64 45.78 34.63
C ILE A 607 2.22 46.67 33.52
N ASP A 608 1.73 47.90 33.45
CA ASP A 608 2.37 48.99 32.71
C ASP A 608 3.49 49.58 33.58
N THR A 609 4.73 49.46 33.13
CA THR A 609 5.90 49.89 33.91
C THR A 609 6.20 51.38 33.80
N GLU A 610 5.52 52.15 32.95
CA GLU A 610 5.68 53.61 32.92
C GLU A 610 4.90 54.28 34.05
N ASN A 611 3.63 53.91 34.20
CA ASN A 611 2.72 54.49 35.19
C ASN A 611 2.45 53.56 36.40
N ASN A 612 3.05 52.36 36.43
CA ASN A 612 2.91 51.31 37.45
C ASN A 612 1.49 50.73 37.61
N TYR A 613 0.56 51.11 36.73
CA TYR A 613 -0.80 50.62 36.76
C TYR A 613 -0.85 49.12 36.43
N TYR A 614 -1.72 48.39 37.12
CA TYR A 614 -1.82 46.95 36.92
C TYR A 614 -3.24 46.41 37.00
N VAL A 615 -3.42 45.27 36.34
CA VAL A 615 -4.63 44.46 36.39
C VAL A 615 -4.27 43.07 36.92
N LYS A 616 -4.95 42.64 38.00
CA LYS A 616 -4.81 41.30 38.59
C LYS A 616 -5.87 40.35 38.02
N PHE A 617 -5.45 39.13 37.72
CA PHE A 617 -6.24 37.98 37.32
C PHE A 617 -5.99 36.83 38.32
N SER A 618 -7.03 36.17 38.85
CA SER A 618 -6.89 35.03 39.77
C SER A 618 -7.93 33.94 39.53
N SER A 619 -7.58 32.70 39.88
CA SER A 619 -8.45 31.51 39.81
C SER A 619 -8.93 31.10 41.21
N GLU A 620 -9.85 31.86 41.81
CA GLU A 620 -10.49 31.41 43.05
C GLU A 620 -11.59 30.38 42.73
N GLY A 621 -11.26 29.10 42.90
CA GLY A 621 -12.23 28.00 42.98
C GLY A 621 -12.70 27.46 41.63
N CYS A 622 -12.15 26.29 41.27
CA CYS A 622 -12.28 25.57 39.99
C CYS A 622 -11.38 26.16 38.89
N TYR A 623 -10.39 25.36 38.49
CA TYR A 623 -9.49 25.63 37.38
C TYR A 623 -10.30 25.75 36.07
N GLU A 624 -10.81 26.93 35.71
CA GLU A 624 -11.20 27.23 34.32
C GLU A 624 -11.47 28.71 33.99
N ASP A 625 -11.64 29.63 34.96
CA ASP A 625 -11.83 31.06 34.64
C ASP A 625 -11.00 32.01 35.54
N LEU A 626 -10.16 32.85 34.93
CA LEU A 626 -9.50 33.98 35.61
C LEU A 626 -10.45 35.19 35.64
N GLN A 627 -10.91 35.62 36.81
CA GLN A 627 -11.73 36.83 36.96
C GLN A 627 -10.85 38.08 37.15
N ILE A 628 -11.29 39.23 36.63
CA ILE A 628 -10.66 40.53 36.92
C ILE A 628 -11.10 40.94 38.32
N GLU A 629 -10.23 40.76 39.31
CA GLU A 629 -10.59 41.04 40.70
C GLU A 629 -10.40 42.50 41.09
N ARG A 630 -9.36 43.19 40.59
CA ARG A 630 -9.06 44.59 40.92
C ARG A 630 -7.96 45.20 40.05
N SER A 631 -8.10 46.48 39.75
CA SER A 631 -7.03 47.34 39.21
C SER A 631 -6.51 48.29 40.30
N GLY A 632 -5.20 48.30 40.54
CA GLY A 632 -4.53 49.17 41.51
C GLY A 632 -3.76 50.32 40.85
N GLY A 633 -3.34 51.30 41.65
CA GLY A 633 -2.62 52.48 41.16
C GLY A 633 -1.14 52.21 40.88
N ASP A 634 -0.44 51.56 41.81
CA ASP A 634 0.98 51.22 41.69
C ASP A 634 1.25 49.79 42.18
N PHE A 635 1.54 48.89 41.23
CA PHE A 635 1.80 47.48 41.54
C PHE A 635 2.94 47.26 42.52
N PHE A 636 4.05 47.98 42.36
CA PHE A 636 5.26 47.69 43.12
C PHE A 636 5.13 48.15 44.56
N GLU A 637 4.47 49.28 44.78
CA GLU A 637 4.14 49.76 46.13
C GLU A 637 3.14 48.82 46.82
N ASP A 638 2.05 48.48 46.13
CA ASP A 638 1.01 47.59 46.64
C ASP A 638 1.56 46.19 46.99
N TYR A 639 2.41 45.62 46.14
CA TYR A 639 3.03 44.30 46.37
C TYR A 639 4.04 44.34 47.53
N LEU A 640 4.90 45.36 47.61
CA LEU A 640 5.87 45.47 48.71
C LEU A 640 5.18 45.67 50.07
N HIS A 641 4.03 46.36 50.10
CA HIS A 641 3.21 46.48 51.30
C HIS A 641 2.59 45.14 51.75
N SER A 642 2.33 44.20 50.83
CA SER A 642 1.78 42.89 51.19
C SER A 642 2.83 41.89 51.68
N VAL A 643 4.12 42.09 51.39
CA VAL A 643 5.19 41.14 51.76
C VAL A 643 5.22 40.82 53.26
N PRO A 644 5.20 41.79 54.20
CA PRO A 644 5.23 41.48 55.64
C PRO A 644 3.99 40.75 56.15
N LEU A 645 2.88 40.85 55.41
CA LEU A 645 1.58 40.29 55.77
C LEU A 645 1.35 38.88 55.23
N THR A 646 1.97 38.55 54.09
CA THR A 646 1.65 37.35 53.30
C THR A 646 2.83 36.42 53.09
N VAL A 647 4.08 36.92 53.15
CA VAL A 647 5.29 36.12 52.96
C VAL A 647 5.83 35.64 54.30
N TYR A 648 6.30 34.39 54.36
CA TYR A 648 6.88 33.81 55.56
C TYR A 648 8.08 34.62 56.06
N PRO A 649 8.24 34.87 57.38
CA PRO A 649 9.22 35.83 57.92
C PRO A 649 10.64 35.71 57.37
N ASP A 650 11.17 34.49 57.24
CA ASP A 650 12.53 34.25 56.76
C ASP A 650 12.73 34.62 55.27
N ASP A 651 11.66 34.62 54.49
CA ASP A 651 11.70 34.89 53.05
C ASP A 651 11.43 36.37 52.73
N GLN A 652 10.93 37.16 53.70
CA GLN A 652 10.45 38.53 53.49
C GLN A 652 11.52 39.47 52.95
N GLU A 653 12.73 39.47 53.53
CA GLU A 653 13.81 40.39 53.12
C GLU A 653 14.25 40.13 51.67
N ARG A 654 14.42 38.86 51.30
CA ARG A 654 14.83 38.44 49.95
C ARG A 654 13.76 38.76 48.90
N VAL A 655 12.50 38.51 49.23
CA VAL A 655 11.36 38.79 48.32
C VAL A 655 11.20 40.30 48.14
N ALA A 656 11.26 41.08 49.23
CA ALA A 656 11.17 42.54 49.16
C ALA A 656 12.28 43.15 48.30
N LEU A 657 13.53 42.69 48.44
CA LEU A 657 14.64 43.20 47.64
C LEU A 657 14.48 42.91 46.15
N SER A 658 14.01 41.70 45.81
CA SER A 658 13.89 41.26 44.42
C SER A 658 12.69 41.85 43.68
N MET A 659 11.64 42.23 44.42
CA MET A 659 10.43 42.83 43.87
C MET A 659 10.45 44.36 43.83
N GLN A 660 11.59 44.99 44.14
CA GLN A 660 11.82 46.40 43.82
C GLN A 660 11.84 46.60 42.30
N LYS A 661 11.13 47.62 41.80
CA LYS A 661 10.95 47.88 40.36
C LYS A 661 12.25 47.85 39.57
N GLU A 662 13.27 48.60 40.03
CA GLU A 662 14.56 48.71 39.37
C GLU A 662 15.31 47.37 39.34
N THR A 663 15.27 46.62 40.45
CA THR A 663 15.87 45.29 40.57
C THR A 663 15.21 44.31 39.62
N LEU A 664 13.88 44.21 39.63
CA LEU A 664 13.15 43.28 38.76
C LEU A 664 13.34 43.62 37.27
N LEU A 665 13.23 44.89 36.88
CA LEU A 665 13.41 45.31 35.49
C LEU A 665 14.84 45.07 35.00
N SER A 666 15.85 45.23 35.86
CA SER A 666 17.24 44.92 35.50
C SER A 666 17.46 43.43 35.25
N GLN A 667 16.81 42.56 36.03
CA GLN A 667 16.88 41.11 35.85
C GLN A 667 16.13 40.64 34.59
N LEU A 668 15.07 41.35 34.21
CA LEU A 668 14.30 41.12 32.98
C LEU A 668 14.92 41.76 31.72
N ALA A 669 16.05 42.46 31.84
CA ALA A 669 16.75 43.04 30.69
C ALA A 669 17.39 41.97 29.77
N GLY A 670 17.58 40.75 30.27
CA GLY A 670 17.98 39.58 29.47
C GLY A 670 16.80 38.77 28.94
N SER A 671 16.99 37.99 27.88
CA SER A 671 15.94 37.18 27.23
C SER A 671 15.39 36.00 28.06
N HIS A 672 15.70 35.93 29.37
CA HIS A 672 15.32 34.83 30.24
C HIS A 672 14.27 35.30 31.27
N PRO A 673 13.27 34.46 31.61
CA PRO A 673 12.28 34.79 32.64
C PRO A 673 12.94 34.89 34.02
N PHE A 674 12.46 35.82 34.84
CA PHE A 674 12.82 35.85 36.25
C PHE A 674 11.98 34.80 37.01
N VAL A 675 12.59 33.99 37.86
CA VAL A 675 11.91 32.93 38.63
C VAL A 675 12.38 32.95 40.08
N MET A 676 11.44 32.87 41.03
CA MET A 676 11.74 32.78 42.46
C MET A 676 10.75 31.85 43.18
N THR A 677 11.24 30.98 44.04
CA THR A 677 10.40 30.20 44.98
C THR A 677 10.54 30.75 46.40
N TYR A 678 9.41 30.96 47.08
CA TYR A 678 9.33 31.44 48.47
C TYR A 678 8.03 30.96 49.14
N ARG A 679 7.94 31.09 50.46
CA ARG A 679 6.77 30.65 51.22
C ARG A 679 5.77 31.77 51.43
N LEU A 680 4.51 31.50 51.13
CA LEU A 680 3.36 32.32 51.53
C LEU A 680 2.71 31.71 52.77
N VAL A 681 2.23 32.55 53.68
CA VAL A 681 1.43 32.14 54.83
C VAL A 681 -0.03 32.15 54.40
N ILE A 682 -0.60 30.95 54.21
CA ILE A 682 -2.01 30.78 53.85
C ILE A 682 -2.65 29.96 54.96
N ASP A 683 -3.74 30.48 55.56
CA ASP A 683 -4.44 29.90 56.71
C ASP A 683 -3.54 29.54 57.92
N GLY A 684 -2.43 30.26 58.08
CA GLY A 684 -1.48 30.08 59.17
C GLY A 684 -0.35 29.06 58.91
N GLU A 685 -0.37 28.37 57.77
CA GLU A 685 0.65 27.40 57.37
C GLU A 685 1.56 27.96 56.25
N PRO A 686 2.88 27.67 56.29
CA PRO A 686 3.77 28.04 55.20
C PRO A 686 3.56 27.12 53.99
N MET A 687 3.18 27.71 52.85
CA MET A 687 3.06 27.02 51.57
C MET A 687 4.09 27.52 50.56
N TYR A 688 4.76 26.62 49.86
CA TYR A 688 5.75 26.99 48.84
C TYR A 688 5.08 27.41 47.53
N TYR A 689 5.44 28.60 47.06
CA TYR A 689 4.98 29.19 45.80
C TYR A 689 6.17 29.59 44.92
N THR A 690 5.99 29.47 43.60
CA THR A 690 6.92 29.96 42.60
C THR A 690 6.33 31.16 41.86
N LEU A 691 7.07 32.27 41.81
CA LEU A 691 6.82 33.47 41.02
C LEU A 691 7.64 33.43 39.75
N LYS A 692 7.01 33.77 38.62
CA LYS A 692 7.68 33.92 37.33
C LYS A 692 7.30 35.26 36.67
N ALA A 693 8.29 36.03 36.24
CA ALA A 693 8.08 37.31 35.55
C ALA A 693 8.72 37.34 34.17
N VAL A 694 8.07 38.01 33.21
CA VAL A 694 8.52 38.18 31.82
C VAL A 694 8.14 39.56 31.28
N ARG A 695 8.90 40.06 30.30
CA ARG A 695 8.57 41.28 29.54
C ARG A 695 7.59 40.96 28.41
N ALA A 696 6.55 41.77 28.25
CA ALA A 696 5.61 41.64 27.14
C ALA A 696 6.15 42.38 25.91
N TYR A 697 6.22 41.69 24.76
CA TYR A 697 6.64 42.30 23.49
C TYR A 697 5.43 42.98 22.83
N THR A 698 5.07 44.16 23.33
CA THR A 698 4.06 45.07 22.77
C THR A 698 4.73 46.19 21.96
N HIS A 699 3.98 46.91 21.11
CA HIS A 699 4.51 47.99 20.26
C HIS A 699 5.20 49.13 21.04
N ASP A 700 4.93 49.25 22.33
CA ASP A 700 5.40 50.30 23.24
C ASP A 700 6.51 49.84 24.23
N ASN A 701 6.78 48.53 24.30
CA ASN A 701 7.91 47.91 25.01
C ASN A 701 8.07 48.30 26.50
N HIS A 702 6.99 48.69 27.18
CA HIS A 702 6.99 49.09 28.61
C HIS A 702 6.07 48.23 29.49
N HIS A 703 5.67 47.05 29.05
CA HIS A 703 4.76 46.17 29.78
C HIS A 703 5.44 44.89 30.30
N ILE A 704 5.05 44.43 31.50
CA ILE A 704 5.52 43.15 32.09
C ILE A 704 4.35 42.31 32.62
N VAL A 705 4.60 41.00 32.72
CA VAL A 705 3.66 40.00 33.21
C VAL A 705 4.30 39.22 34.36
N ILE A 706 3.55 38.99 35.44
CA ILE A 706 4.00 38.19 36.61
C ILE A 706 2.96 37.12 36.94
N GLY A 707 3.38 35.86 37.08
CA GLY A 707 2.53 34.71 37.46
C GLY A 707 2.99 34.01 38.74
N LEU A 708 2.07 33.43 39.51
CA LEU A 708 2.31 32.69 40.76
C LEU A 708 1.70 31.27 40.75
N SER A 709 2.40 30.26 41.26
CA SER A 709 1.95 28.84 41.29
C SER A 709 2.37 28.08 42.58
N ASN A 710 1.51 27.22 43.14
CA ASN A 710 1.78 26.41 44.35
C ASN A 710 2.58 25.11 44.03
N VAL A 711 3.58 24.75 44.85
CA VAL A 711 4.46 23.57 44.64
C VAL A 711 4.59 22.64 45.87
N ASN A 712 3.68 22.74 46.85
CA ASN A 712 3.79 22.04 48.14
C ASN A 712 3.79 20.49 48.05
N GLU A 713 2.97 19.89 47.17
CA GLU A 713 2.87 18.42 47.05
C GLU A 713 4.15 17.78 46.51
N GLN A 714 4.88 18.49 45.65
CA GLN A 714 6.14 18.02 45.07
C GLN A 714 7.28 18.01 46.09
N LEU A 715 7.23 18.89 47.11
CA LEU A 715 8.23 18.97 48.18
C LEU A 715 7.94 18.02 49.35
N LYS A 716 6.67 17.73 49.64
CA LYS A 716 6.28 16.75 50.69
C LYS A 716 6.71 15.31 50.40
N ALA A 717 6.90 14.95 49.12
CA ALA A 717 7.44 13.66 48.70
C ALA A 717 8.95 13.50 48.95
N LEU A 718 9.66 14.60 49.24
CA LEU A 718 11.12 14.63 49.46
C LEU A 718 11.50 14.71 50.95
N ASP A 719 10.56 15.04 51.85
CA ASP A 719 10.82 15.37 53.26
C ASP A 719 10.32 14.31 54.29
N SER A 720 9.65 13.23 53.88
CA SER A 720 9.13 12.20 54.81
C SER A 720 10.16 11.11 55.17
N GLY A 721 11.30 11.53 55.73
CA GLY A 721 12.36 10.63 56.19
C GLY A 721 11.97 9.75 57.40
N GLU A 722 11.55 8.50 57.15
CA GLU A 722 11.46 7.45 58.17
C GLU A 722 12.39 6.25 57.86
N HIS A 723 13.27 5.96 58.84
CA HIS A 723 14.11 4.77 59.11
C HIS A 723 15.33 4.40 58.21
N PRO A 724 16.58 4.70 58.67
CA PRO A 724 17.81 4.25 58.01
C PRO A 724 18.09 2.74 58.08
N ASN A 725 17.42 1.98 58.97
CA ASN A 725 17.71 0.54 59.16
C ASN A 725 16.73 -0.41 58.45
N GLU A 726 15.61 0.07 57.89
CA GLU A 726 14.69 -0.77 57.10
C GLU A 726 14.96 -0.69 55.59
N LEU A 727 15.58 0.40 55.10
CA LEU A 727 16.05 0.56 53.71
C LEU A 727 17.12 -0.46 53.29
N HIS A 728 17.95 -0.92 54.24
CA HIS A 728 18.90 -2.01 54.00
C HIS A 728 18.17 -3.34 53.72
N PHE A 729 17.03 -3.60 54.37
CA PHE A 729 16.29 -4.85 54.24
C PHE A 729 15.36 -4.90 53.03
N SER A 730 14.71 -3.79 52.66
CA SER A 730 13.85 -3.73 51.45
C SER A 730 14.66 -3.86 50.17
N SER A 731 15.82 -3.20 50.09
CA SER A 731 16.74 -3.28 48.94
C SER A 731 17.34 -4.69 48.78
N LEU A 732 17.68 -5.34 49.90
CA LEU A 732 18.10 -6.76 49.92
C LEU A 732 16.94 -7.70 49.52
N ALA A 733 15.71 -7.46 50.00
CA ALA A 733 14.53 -8.26 49.68
C ALA A 733 14.08 -8.14 48.22
N GLN A 734 14.29 -6.99 47.58
CA GLN A 734 13.99 -6.77 46.16
C GLN A 734 15.03 -7.42 45.24
N ALA A 735 16.30 -7.51 45.69
CA ALA A 735 17.34 -8.30 45.02
C ALA A 735 17.13 -9.83 45.19
N LEU A 736 16.54 -10.25 46.32
CA LEU A 736 16.26 -11.63 46.71
C LEU A 736 15.11 -12.32 45.97
N SER A 737 14.57 -11.76 44.88
CA SER A 737 13.32 -12.29 44.33
C SER A 737 13.44 -13.72 43.76
N HIS A 738 14.63 -14.24 43.43
CA HIS A 738 14.84 -15.63 42.97
C HIS A 738 16.23 -16.19 43.41
N ASP A 739 16.22 -17.35 44.08
CA ASP A 739 17.31 -18.33 44.33
C ASP A 739 18.77 -17.81 44.29
N VAL A 740 19.18 -17.00 45.27
CA VAL A 740 20.57 -16.49 45.40
C VAL A 740 21.29 -17.22 46.53
N GLU A 741 22.46 -17.81 46.26
CA GLU A 741 23.29 -18.51 47.26
C GLU A 741 24.12 -17.54 48.10
N SER A 742 24.55 -16.40 47.54
CA SER A 742 25.36 -15.39 48.23
C SER A 742 25.10 -13.97 47.71
N ILE A 743 25.05 -12.99 48.61
CA ILE A 743 24.81 -11.58 48.32
C ILE A 743 25.93 -10.72 48.89
N TYR A 744 26.45 -9.80 48.07
CA TYR A 744 27.44 -8.81 48.46
C TYR A 744 26.84 -7.40 48.40
N TYR A 745 26.94 -6.66 49.50
CA TYR A 745 26.56 -5.23 49.59
C TYR A 745 27.84 -4.40 49.69
N ILE A 746 28.11 -3.54 48.71
CA ILE A 746 29.42 -2.91 48.51
C ILE A 746 29.28 -1.39 48.49
N ASP A 747 30.05 -0.68 49.33
CA ASP A 747 30.25 0.77 49.25
C ASP A 747 31.27 1.08 48.15
N ILE A 748 30.84 1.76 47.10
CA ILE A 748 31.69 2.02 45.93
C ILE A 748 32.75 3.08 46.18
N ASN A 749 32.60 3.92 47.21
CA ASN A 749 33.56 4.97 47.54
C ASN A 749 34.68 4.42 48.42
N SER A 750 34.33 3.62 49.44
CA SER A 750 35.31 3.05 50.36
C SER A 750 35.82 1.66 49.95
N ASP A 751 35.17 1.04 48.96
CA ASP A 751 35.40 -0.35 48.51
C ASP A 751 35.24 -1.40 49.62
N THR A 752 34.50 -1.04 50.67
CA THR A 752 34.15 -1.95 51.76
C THR A 752 32.89 -2.73 51.42
N TYR A 753 32.81 -3.98 51.87
CA TYR A 753 31.68 -4.83 51.55
C TYR A 753 31.24 -5.72 52.71
N MET A 754 29.97 -6.11 52.64
CA MET A 754 29.33 -7.07 53.55
C MET A 754 28.80 -8.24 52.73
N GLU A 755 29.15 -9.46 53.12
CA GLU A 755 28.67 -10.70 52.51
C GLU A 755 27.57 -11.33 53.38
N PHE A 756 26.47 -11.70 52.72
CA PHE A 756 25.33 -12.40 53.31
C PHE A 756 25.12 -13.72 52.59
N LYS A 757 25.05 -14.83 53.33
CA LYS A 757 24.68 -16.15 52.79
C LYS A 757 23.32 -16.62 53.27
N THR A 758 22.69 -17.45 52.46
CA THR A 758 21.37 -18.03 52.74
C THR A 758 21.51 -19.43 53.34
N ASP A 759 20.92 -19.67 54.51
CA ASP A 759 20.77 -21.01 55.09
C ASP A 759 19.75 -21.81 54.27
N GLY A 760 20.25 -22.57 53.27
CA GLY A 760 19.72 -23.81 52.64
C GLY A 760 18.25 -23.95 52.22
N ALA A 761 17.39 -23.02 52.58
CA ALA A 761 15.94 -23.02 52.44
C ALA A 761 15.38 -21.59 52.24
N TYR A 762 16.25 -20.63 51.90
CA TYR A 762 15.93 -19.23 51.57
C TYR A 762 15.11 -18.45 52.61
N ARG A 763 15.26 -18.76 53.91
CA ARG A 763 14.41 -18.15 54.97
C ARG A 763 15.08 -17.10 55.87
N ARG A 764 16.41 -16.98 55.87
CA ARG A 764 17.14 -15.93 56.62
C ARG A 764 18.49 -15.63 55.96
N LEU A 765 18.83 -14.34 55.92
CA LEU A 765 20.17 -13.85 55.60
C LEU A 765 20.96 -13.69 56.90
N GLU A 766 22.14 -14.30 56.98
CA GLU A 766 23.09 -14.09 58.07
C GLU A 766 24.31 -13.34 57.53
N LEU A 767 24.72 -12.27 58.22
CA LEU A 767 25.97 -11.56 57.90
C LEU A 767 27.13 -12.49 58.24
N GLU A 768 27.86 -12.94 57.23
CA GLU A 768 28.89 -13.96 57.42
C GLU A 768 30.28 -13.31 57.53
N THR A 769 30.60 -12.37 56.65
CA THR A 769 31.90 -11.68 56.65
C THR A 769 31.78 -10.21 56.23
N THR A 770 32.74 -9.39 56.69
CA THR A 770 32.94 -8.02 56.22
C THR A 770 34.37 -7.86 55.76
N GLY A 771 34.57 -7.14 54.65
CA GLY A 771 35.87 -6.99 54.01
C GLY A 771 36.14 -5.57 53.53
N THR A 772 37.39 -5.33 53.15
CA THR A 772 37.85 -4.05 52.61
C THR A 772 38.61 -4.33 51.32
N ASN A 773 38.25 -3.65 50.22
CA ASN A 773 38.80 -3.79 48.85
C ASN A 773 38.18 -4.93 48.00
N PHE A 774 36.85 -4.95 47.86
CA PHE A 774 36.09 -6.00 47.15
C PHE A 774 36.62 -6.31 45.74
N PHE A 775 36.80 -5.30 44.89
CA PHE A 775 37.15 -5.52 43.48
C PHE A 775 38.57 -6.06 43.28
N GLU A 776 39.52 -5.68 44.14
CA GLU A 776 40.89 -6.23 44.10
C GLU A 776 40.93 -7.68 44.57
N GLU A 777 40.12 -8.06 45.55
CA GLU A 777 39.98 -9.45 45.99
C GLU A 777 39.35 -10.33 44.89
N CYS A 778 38.31 -9.85 44.20
CA CYS A 778 37.74 -10.56 43.04
C CYS A 778 38.78 -10.76 41.92
N LYS A 779 39.57 -9.74 41.57
CA LYS A 779 40.61 -9.83 40.52
C LYS A 779 41.66 -10.90 40.84
N LYS A 780 41.98 -11.09 42.12
CA LYS A 780 42.90 -12.15 42.56
C LYS A 780 42.24 -13.53 42.44
N ASN A 781 40.99 -13.67 42.89
CA ASN A 781 40.30 -14.95 42.97
C ASN A 781 39.86 -15.50 41.59
N ILE A 782 39.60 -14.65 40.58
CA ILE A 782 39.18 -15.09 39.24
C ILE A 782 40.12 -16.12 38.62
N LYS A 783 41.44 -15.99 38.84
CA LYS A 783 42.43 -16.94 38.30
C LYS A 783 42.38 -18.31 38.98
N GLU A 784 41.84 -18.39 40.19
CA GLU A 784 41.81 -19.59 41.02
C GLU A 784 40.47 -20.33 40.90
N VAL A 785 39.34 -19.61 40.83
CA VAL A 785 38.00 -20.23 40.95
C VAL A 785 37.13 -20.17 39.69
N ILE A 786 37.48 -19.38 38.68
CA ILE A 786 36.69 -19.28 37.43
C ILE A 786 37.27 -20.20 36.36
N PHE A 787 36.38 -20.89 35.62
CA PHE A 787 36.75 -21.76 34.51
C PHE A 787 37.53 -20.99 33.44
N GLU A 788 38.55 -21.63 32.85
CA GLU A 788 39.58 -20.94 32.07
C GLU A 788 39.03 -20.04 30.95
N ASP A 789 38.02 -20.51 30.22
CA ASP A 789 37.40 -19.77 29.12
C ASP A 789 36.58 -18.55 29.56
N ASP A 790 36.05 -18.57 30.80
CA ASP A 790 35.19 -17.49 31.32
C ASP A 790 36.00 -16.37 32.00
N ARG A 791 37.28 -16.61 32.33
CA ARG A 791 38.12 -15.69 33.13
C ARG A 791 38.20 -14.28 32.58
N ASN A 792 38.47 -14.14 31.28
CA ASN A 792 38.63 -12.82 30.66
C ASN A 792 37.33 -12.01 30.71
N ARG A 793 36.20 -12.68 30.42
CA ARG A 793 34.88 -12.07 30.40
C ARG A 793 34.44 -11.65 31.81
N VAL A 794 34.65 -12.52 32.80
CA VAL A 794 34.33 -12.23 34.21
C VAL A 794 35.22 -11.11 34.76
N ALA A 795 36.51 -11.10 34.41
CA ALA A 795 37.44 -10.05 34.83
C ALA A 795 37.10 -8.67 34.27
N MET A 796 36.63 -8.59 33.02
CA MET A 796 36.12 -7.35 32.44
C MET A 796 34.82 -6.90 33.11
N ALA A 797 33.92 -7.85 33.40
CA ALA A 797 32.63 -7.56 34.02
C ALA A 797 32.74 -7.11 35.49
N LEU A 798 33.78 -7.54 36.21
CA LEU A 798 34.06 -7.14 37.60
C LEU A 798 35.14 -6.06 37.71
N ASP A 799 35.48 -5.39 36.61
CA ASP A 799 36.28 -4.18 36.69
C ASP A 799 35.41 -3.00 37.19
N LYS A 800 35.87 -2.32 38.24
CA LYS A 800 35.07 -1.34 38.99
C LYS A 800 34.55 -0.20 38.11
N GLU A 801 35.40 0.41 37.29
CA GLU A 801 34.98 1.55 36.45
C GLU A 801 33.99 1.09 35.38
N SER A 802 34.30 -0.03 34.72
CA SER A 802 33.48 -0.62 33.64
C SER A 802 32.10 -1.07 34.12
N LEU A 803 32.03 -1.69 35.31
CA LEU A 803 30.78 -2.13 35.92
C LEU A 803 29.90 -0.95 36.34
N LEU A 804 30.49 0.09 36.92
CA LEU A 804 29.74 1.29 37.35
C LEU A 804 29.23 2.11 36.16
N GLU A 805 29.99 2.18 35.06
CA GLU A 805 29.52 2.79 33.81
C GLU A 805 28.33 2.02 33.22
N THR A 806 28.46 0.69 33.15
CA THR A 806 27.37 -0.19 32.69
C THR A 806 26.10 -0.01 33.53
N LEU A 807 26.24 0.11 34.85
CA LEU A 807 25.12 0.32 35.76
C LEU A 807 24.52 1.73 35.72
N ARG A 808 25.26 2.75 35.24
CA ARG A 808 24.70 4.09 35.00
C ARG A 808 23.76 4.09 33.80
N GLU A 809 24.06 3.31 32.77
CA GLU A 809 23.24 3.18 31.57
C GLU A 809 22.10 2.17 31.75
N ARG A 810 22.37 1.03 32.40
CA ARG A 810 21.45 -0.08 32.56
C ARG A 810 21.26 -0.34 34.05
N TYR A 811 20.09 -0.01 34.58
CA TYR A 811 19.77 -0.10 36.02
C TYR A 811 20.04 -1.48 36.67
N VAL A 812 20.22 -2.55 35.87
CA VAL A 812 20.56 -3.92 36.31
C VAL A 812 21.57 -4.54 35.33
N TYR A 813 22.56 -5.29 35.83
CA TYR A 813 23.52 -6.06 35.03
C TYR A 813 23.49 -7.56 35.42
N THR A 814 23.63 -8.48 34.46
CA THR A 814 23.59 -9.94 34.70
C THR A 814 24.68 -10.67 33.90
N LEU A 815 25.29 -11.71 34.48
CA LEU A 815 26.35 -12.49 33.85
C LEU A 815 26.30 -13.97 34.30
N VAL A 816 26.19 -14.88 33.33
CA VAL A 816 26.37 -16.34 33.55
C VAL A 816 27.81 -16.75 33.27
N TYR A 817 28.41 -17.53 34.17
CA TYR A 817 29.79 -18.01 34.10
C TYR A 817 29.95 -19.34 34.83
N ARG A 818 31.04 -20.06 34.55
CA ARG A 818 31.35 -21.32 35.25
C ARG A 818 32.34 -21.13 36.37
N LEU A 819 32.00 -21.67 37.54
CA LEU A 819 32.83 -21.65 38.73
C LEU A 819 33.33 -23.08 39.01
N LEU A 820 34.62 -23.22 39.28
CA LEU A 820 35.27 -24.49 39.57
C LEU A 820 35.08 -24.82 41.05
N ILE A 821 34.16 -25.75 41.34
CA ILE A 821 33.95 -26.31 42.68
C ILE A 821 34.48 -27.73 42.68
N ASP A 822 35.44 -28.03 43.56
CA ASP A 822 36.11 -29.34 43.66
C ASP A 822 36.71 -29.87 42.33
N GLY A 823 37.03 -28.96 41.39
CA GLY A 823 37.61 -29.29 40.09
C GLY A 823 36.60 -29.47 38.96
N GLU A 824 35.30 -29.45 39.24
CA GLU A 824 34.23 -29.54 38.24
C GLU A 824 33.65 -28.14 37.94
N PRO A 825 33.41 -27.80 36.66
CA PRO A 825 32.80 -26.54 36.28
C PRO A 825 31.29 -26.59 36.46
N LEU A 826 30.77 -25.83 37.42
CA LEU A 826 29.33 -25.66 37.64
C LEU A 826 28.88 -24.29 37.11
N TYR A 827 27.67 -24.22 36.54
CA TYR A 827 27.12 -22.96 36.03
C TYR A 827 26.55 -22.08 37.14
N TYR A 828 26.99 -20.82 37.14
CA TYR A 828 26.57 -19.79 38.08
C TYR A 828 26.11 -18.52 37.35
N ASN A 829 25.17 -17.80 37.96
CA ASN A 829 24.65 -16.54 37.48
C ASN A 829 24.90 -15.43 38.51
N MET A 830 25.45 -14.30 38.07
CA MET A 830 25.65 -13.10 38.87
C MET A 830 24.75 -11.98 38.38
N LYS A 831 24.04 -11.31 39.29
CA LYS A 831 23.22 -10.12 39.02
C LYS A 831 23.66 -8.96 39.90
N VAL A 832 23.76 -7.75 39.31
CA VAL A 832 24.23 -6.53 39.98
C VAL A 832 23.23 -5.39 39.81
N VAL A 833 22.96 -4.65 40.89
CA VAL A 833 22.04 -3.50 40.93
C VAL A 833 22.54 -2.38 41.85
N TRP A 834 22.04 -1.15 41.66
CA TRP A 834 22.24 -0.05 42.64
C TRP A 834 21.41 -0.28 43.90
N ALA A 835 21.97 0.02 45.07
CA ALA A 835 21.18 0.12 46.29
C ALA A 835 20.39 1.44 46.30
N GLU A 836 19.15 1.42 46.78
CA GLU A 836 18.29 2.62 46.82
C GLU A 836 18.75 3.59 47.91
N GLY A 837 19.09 4.82 47.51
CA GLY A 837 19.51 5.89 48.43
C GLY A 837 19.84 7.19 47.70
N PRO A 838 19.83 8.35 48.40
CA PRO A 838 19.94 9.68 47.79
C PRO A 838 21.30 9.99 47.15
N LYS A 839 22.33 9.15 47.36
CA LYS A 839 23.70 9.40 46.89
C LYS A 839 24.29 8.33 45.95
N ARG A 840 23.53 7.26 45.61
CA ARG A 840 24.00 6.11 44.78
C ARG A 840 25.45 5.71 45.08
N ASP A 841 25.74 5.47 46.35
CA ASP A 841 27.06 5.18 46.88
C ASP A 841 27.28 3.69 47.19
N HIS A 842 26.30 2.83 46.90
CA HIS A 842 26.37 1.40 47.15
C HIS A 842 25.76 0.55 46.01
N ILE A 843 26.30 -0.65 45.80
CA ILE A 843 25.78 -1.65 44.85
C ILE A 843 25.54 -3.00 45.54
N ILE A 844 24.64 -3.80 44.97
CA ILE A 844 24.29 -5.15 45.44
C ILE A 844 24.63 -6.16 44.34
N ILE A 845 25.36 -7.22 44.68
CA ILE A 845 25.67 -8.35 43.79
C ILE A 845 25.07 -9.63 44.37
N GLY A 846 24.20 -10.31 43.62
CA GLY A 846 23.68 -11.64 43.96
C GLY A 846 24.25 -12.73 43.04
N VAL A 847 24.63 -13.87 43.60
CA VAL A 847 25.19 -15.04 42.88
C VAL A 847 24.35 -16.30 43.13
N SER A 848 24.00 -17.03 42.06
CA SER A 848 23.08 -18.18 42.05
C SER A 848 23.64 -19.37 41.27
N ASN A 849 23.48 -20.62 41.75
CA ASN A 849 23.82 -21.84 41.00
C ASN A 849 22.66 -22.24 40.06
N ILE A 850 22.95 -22.47 38.78
CA ILE A 850 21.94 -22.80 37.74
C ILE A 850 22.21 -24.13 37.01
N ASP A 851 23.14 -24.95 37.52
CA ASP A 851 23.65 -26.15 36.83
C ASP A 851 22.57 -27.23 36.56
N ALA A 852 21.69 -27.44 37.54
CA ALA A 852 20.57 -28.39 37.42
C ALA A 852 19.54 -27.95 36.36
N GLN A 853 19.36 -26.64 36.18
CA GLN A 853 18.43 -26.05 35.21
C GLN A 853 18.89 -26.28 33.77
N ILE A 854 20.18 -26.05 33.50
CA ILE A 854 20.79 -26.21 32.17
C ILE A 854 20.77 -27.69 31.73
N THR A 855 21.04 -28.62 32.64
CA THR A 855 21.18 -30.06 32.32
C THR A 855 19.85 -30.76 32.02
N GLU A 856 18.73 -30.34 32.63
CA GLU A 856 17.39 -30.85 32.30
C GLU A 856 16.85 -30.27 30.98
N GLU A 857 17.17 -29.01 30.67
CA GLU A 857 16.82 -28.35 29.41
C GLU A 857 17.45 -29.06 28.20
N GLU A 858 18.74 -29.42 28.27
CA GLU A 858 19.44 -30.10 27.15
C GLU A 858 18.86 -31.49 26.81
N LYS A 859 18.43 -32.27 27.82
CA LYS A 859 17.81 -33.60 27.60
C LYS A 859 16.39 -33.51 27.07
N ALA A 860 15.61 -32.56 27.57
CA ALA A 860 14.28 -32.28 27.05
C ALA A 860 14.36 -31.78 25.62
N GLU A 861 15.36 -30.96 25.30
CA GLU A 861 15.58 -30.42 23.97
C GLU A 861 15.99 -31.52 22.98
N ALA A 862 16.80 -32.51 23.34
CA ALA A 862 17.16 -33.62 22.43
C ALA A 862 15.95 -34.51 22.02
N ILE A 863 15.05 -34.82 22.96
CA ILE A 863 13.83 -35.61 22.68
C ILE A 863 12.82 -34.77 21.89
N ARG A 864 12.73 -33.48 22.22
CA ARG A 864 11.94 -32.50 21.48
C ARG A 864 12.48 -32.35 20.06
N GLN A 865 13.79 -32.27 19.85
CA GLN A 865 14.42 -32.19 18.54
C GLN A 865 14.07 -33.39 17.66
N ALA A 866 14.14 -34.63 18.17
CA ALA A 866 13.83 -35.83 17.38
C ALA A 866 12.35 -35.90 16.99
N THR A 867 11.45 -35.60 17.94
CA THR A 867 9.99 -35.58 17.70
C THR A 867 9.60 -34.43 16.76
N VAL A 868 10.22 -33.26 16.95
CA VAL A 868 10.06 -32.09 16.08
C VAL A 868 10.64 -32.35 14.70
N THR A 869 11.75 -33.10 14.55
CA THR A 869 12.34 -33.36 13.23
C THR A 869 11.42 -34.21 12.35
N TYR A 870 10.82 -35.27 12.89
CA TYR A 870 9.86 -36.08 12.13
C TYR A 870 8.51 -35.40 11.96
N ALA A 871 8.01 -34.69 12.98
CA ALA A 871 6.82 -33.86 12.83
C ALA A 871 7.07 -32.73 11.81
N SER A 872 8.29 -32.18 11.71
CA SER A 872 8.64 -31.12 10.75
C SER A 872 8.81 -31.68 9.35
N ILE A 873 9.38 -32.89 9.17
CA ILE A 873 9.41 -33.55 7.86
C ILE A 873 7.99 -33.91 7.41
N ALA A 874 7.17 -34.49 8.29
CA ALA A 874 5.78 -34.81 7.98
C ALA A 874 4.92 -33.56 7.77
N HIS A 875 5.15 -32.46 8.49
CA HIS A 875 4.44 -31.19 8.32
C HIS A 875 4.91 -30.43 7.08
N ALA A 876 6.21 -30.47 6.76
CA ALA A 876 6.76 -29.91 5.53
C ALA A 876 6.26 -30.67 4.30
N LEU A 877 6.18 -32.01 4.37
CA LEU A 877 5.59 -32.83 3.32
C LEU A 877 4.05 -32.66 3.27
N ALA A 878 3.38 -32.47 4.41
CA ALA A 878 1.94 -32.27 4.45
C ALA A 878 1.49 -30.99 3.74
N MET A 879 2.37 -30.03 3.41
CA MET A 879 1.96 -28.89 2.58
C MET A 879 1.48 -29.30 1.18
N ASP A 880 1.96 -30.42 0.64
CA ASP A 880 1.56 -30.97 -0.67
C ASP A 880 0.56 -32.14 -0.59
N TYR A 881 0.26 -32.61 0.64
CA TYR A 881 -0.65 -33.73 0.90
C TYR A 881 -1.79 -33.30 1.83
N PHE A 882 -3.04 -33.63 1.49
CA PHE A 882 -4.19 -33.43 2.37
C PHE A 882 -4.01 -34.07 3.75
N SER A 883 -3.44 -35.27 3.80
CA SER A 883 -3.04 -35.92 5.05
C SER A 883 -1.89 -36.87 4.81
N ILE A 884 -1.02 -36.99 5.81
CA ILE A 884 0.05 -37.98 5.88
C ILE A 884 -0.17 -38.78 7.15
N TYR A 885 -0.31 -40.09 7.01
CA TYR A 885 -0.42 -41.02 8.14
C TYR A 885 0.93 -41.69 8.35
N TYR A 886 1.44 -41.58 9.56
CA TYR A 886 2.54 -42.39 10.05
C TYR A 886 1.95 -43.56 10.83
N ILE A 887 2.20 -44.79 10.39
CA ILE A 887 1.53 -45.99 10.92
C ILE A 887 2.58 -46.97 11.41
N ASP A 888 2.44 -47.42 12.65
CA ASP A 888 3.12 -48.58 13.21
C ASP A 888 2.37 -49.85 12.76
N THR A 889 2.97 -50.61 11.86
CA THR A 889 2.44 -51.84 11.28
C THR A 889 2.36 -53.04 12.25
N ASP A 890 3.00 -52.97 13.43
CA ASP A 890 2.92 -54.04 14.43
C ASP A 890 1.61 -53.99 15.21
N ASN A 891 1.24 -52.79 15.64
CA ASN A 891 0.06 -52.57 16.47
C ASN A 891 -1.04 -51.79 15.74
N ASP A 892 -0.83 -51.41 14.47
CA ASP A 892 -1.72 -50.60 13.63
C ASP A 892 -2.02 -49.19 14.16
N SER A 893 -1.27 -48.74 15.18
CA SER A 893 -1.38 -47.38 15.70
C SER A 893 -0.85 -46.37 14.70
N PHE A 894 -1.48 -45.20 14.67
CA PHE A 894 -1.11 -44.18 13.71
C PHE A 894 -1.22 -42.77 14.27
N ILE A 895 -0.44 -41.88 13.66
CA ILE A 895 -0.49 -40.45 13.87
C ILE A 895 -0.76 -39.81 12.50
N GLU A 896 -1.81 -39.00 12.42
CA GLU A 896 -2.14 -38.22 11.23
C GLU A 896 -1.53 -36.83 11.30
N TYR A 897 -0.79 -36.47 10.26
CA TYR A 897 -0.27 -35.14 9.99
C TYR A 897 -1.04 -34.58 8.78
N SER A 898 -2.03 -33.73 9.04
CA SER A 898 -2.84 -33.06 8.01
C SER A 898 -2.60 -31.56 8.03
N SER A 899 -2.37 -30.98 6.85
CA SER A 899 -2.25 -29.53 6.64
C SER A 899 -3.61 -28.87 6.36
N ALA A 900 -4.64 -29.65 6.00
CA ALA A 900 -5.90 -29.15 5.48
C ALA A 900 -7.01 -29.14 6.56
N PRO A 901 -7.51 -27.97 7.00
CA PRO A 901 -8.60 -27.86 7.99
C PRO A 901 -9.89 -28.59 7.59
N GLN A 902 -10.09 -28.80 6.29
CA GLN A 902 -11.26 -29.43 5.70
C GLN A 902 -11.34 -30.94 6.00
N TYR A 903 -10.21 -31.61 6.21
CA TYR A 903 -10.16 -33.01 6.61
C TYR A 903 -10.49 -33.21 8.09
N LYS A 904 -10.07 -32.28 8.96
CA LYS A 904 -10.45 -32.27 10.39
C LYS A 904 -11.98 -32.16 10.59
N LYS A 905 -12.71 -31.55 9.66
CA LYS A 905 -14.19 -31.48 9.69
C LYS A 905 -14.88 -32.81 9.40
N LEU A 906 -14.19 -33.77 8.78
CA LEU A 906 -14.74 -35.08 8.46
C LEU A 906 -14.84 -36.00 9.70
N ASN A 907 -14.45 -35.52 10.90
CA ASN A 907 -14.48 -36.27 12.16
C ASN A 907 -13.67 -37.59 12.09
N ILE A 908 -12.58 -37.59 11.33
CA ILE A 908 -11.61 -38.69 11.29
C ILE A 908 -10.68 -38.52 12.50
N GLU A 909 -10.46 -39.58 13.27
CA GLU A 909 -9.58 -39.50 14.45
C GLU A 909 -8.13 -39.22 14.00
N THR A 910 -7.50 -38.22 14.63
CA THR A 910 -6.16 -37.71 14.27
C THR A 910 -5.03 -38.59 14.81
N ASN A 911 -5.36 -39.55 15.65
CA ASN A 911 -4.53 -40.64 16.13
C ASN A 911 -5.45 -41.77 16.58
N GLY A 912 -4.96 -43.00 16.54
CA GLY A 912 -5.72 -44.17 16.95
C GLY A 912 -4.89 -45.43 16.85
N ASP A 913 -5.45 -46.55 17.31
CA ASP A 913 -4.74 -47.82 17.47
C ASP A 913 -4.99 -48.82 16.31
N ASP A 914 -5.84 -48.49 15.33
CA ASP A 914 -6.16 -49.39 14.21
C ASP A 914 -6.49 -48.61 12.92
N PHE A 915 -5.45 -48.19 12.21
CA PHE A 915 -5.56 -47.35 11.02
C PHE A 915 -6.41 -47.97 9.89
N PHE A 916 -6.22 -49.27 9.59
CA PHE A 916 -6.82 -49.89 8.41
C PHE A 916 -8.32 -50.11 8.58
N ASN A 917 -8.79 -50.53 9.76
CA ASN A 917 -10.22 -50.67 10.01
C ASN A 917 -10.91 -49.32 10.11
N LEU A 918 -10.32 -48.37 10.84
CA LEU A 918 -10.88 -47.03 10.98
C LEU A 918 -11.01 -46.31 9.62
N SER A 919 -10.00 -46.43 8.75
CA SER A 919 -10.04 -45.89 7.38
C SER A 919 -11.20 -46.47 6.58
N ARG A 920 -11.41 -47.80 6.64
CA ARG A 920 -12.50 -48.49 5.92
C ARG A 920 -13.89 -48.17 6.45
N GLU A 921 -14.02 -47.80 7.72
CA GLU A 921 -15.28 -47.30 8.27
C GLU A 921 -15.55 -45.85 7.85
N ASN A 922 -14.53 -45.01 7.93
CA ASN A 922 -14.64 -43.58 7.63
C ASN A 922 -14.92 -43.33 6.14
N ILE A 923 -14.36 -44.11 5.22
CA ILE A 923 -14.58 -43.91 3.77
C ILE A 923 -16.05 -44.02 3.35
N LYS A 924 -16.89 -44.75 4.09
CA LYS A 924 -18.35 -44.82 3.82
C LYS A 924 -19.07 -43.49 4.03
N ARG A 925 -18.44 -42.56 4.76
CA ARG A 925 -18.96 -41.23 5.08
C ARG A 925 -18.33 -40.13 4.24
N VAL A 926 -17.11 -40.35 3.75
CA VAL A 926 -16.27 -39.28 3.18
C VAL A 926 -15.88 -39.48 1.72
N VAL A 927 -16.00 -40.69 1.16
CA VAL A 927 -15.71 -40.98 -0.26
C VAL A 927 -16.99 -40.87 -1.09
N HIS A 928 -16.86 -40.43 -2.35
CA HIS A 928 -17.97 -40.35 -3.28
C HIS A 928 -18.64 -41.73 -3.47
N PRO A 929 -19.98 -41.85 -3.45
CA PRO A 929 -20.69 -43.14 -3.45
C PRO A 929 -20.23 -44.14 -4.53
N ASP A 930 -19.96 -43.66 -5.74
CA ASP A 930 -19.51 -44.49 -6.86
C ASP A 930 -18.12 -45.10 -6.66
N ASP A 931 -17.26 -44.48 -5.83
CA ASP A 931 -15.87 -44.88 -5.64
C ASP A 931 -15.70 -45.80 -4.41
N ILE A 932 -16.72 -45.89 -3.53
CA ILE A 932 -16.72 -46.71 -2.31
C ILE A 932 -16.44 -48.21 -2.57
N PRO A 933 -17.10 -48.88 -3.55
CA PRO A 933 -16.89 -50.31 -3.78
C PRO A 933 -15.43 -50.62 -4.18
N MET A 934 -14.88 -49.79 -5.08
CA MET A 934 -13.49 -49.89 -5.53
C MET A 934 -12.52 -49.68 -4.37
N PHE A 935 -12.74 -48.67 -3.54
CA PHE A 935 -11.87 -48.39 -2.39
C PHE A 935 -11.87 -49.53 -1.38
N LEU A 936 -13.05 -50.04 -1.00
CA LEU A 936 -13.15 -51.14 -0.03
C LEU A 936 -12.56 -52.46 -0.54
N GLU A 937 -12.55 -52.67 -1.85
CA GLU A 937 -11.89 -53.83 -2.45
C GLU A 937 -10.37 -53.66 -2.50
N ALA A 938 -9.87 -52.47 -2.85
CA ALA A 938 -8.45 -52.20 -3.04
C ALA A 938 -7.68 -52.00 -1.72
N PHE A 939 -8.29 -51.39 -0.71
CA PHE A 939 -7.61 -50.95 0.52
C PHE A 939 -7.84 -51.91 1.70
N THR A 940 -6.99 -52.94 1.81
CA THR A 940 -6.88 -53.83 2.99
C THR A 940 -5.42 -53.96 3.43
N LYS A 941 -5.14 -54.20 4.73
CA LYS A 941 -3.77 -54.35 5.25
C LYS A 941 -2.97 -55.36 4.42
N GLU A 942 -3.52 -56.54 4.17
CA GLU A 942 -2.86 -57.57 3.34
C GLU A 942 -2.52 -57.07 1.92
N LYS A 943 -3.43 -56.37 1.23
CA LYS A 943 -3.18 -55.89 -0.14
C LYS A 943 -2.19 -54.73 -0.19
N VAL A 944 -2.27 -53.81 0.76
CA VAL A 944 -1.33 -52.69 0.87
C VAL A 944 0.08 -53.23 1.18
N MET A 945 0.22 -54.12 2.16
CA MET A 945 1.51 -54.71 2.51
C MET A 945 2.08 -55.57 1.38
N SER A 946 1.24 -56.36 0.69
CA SER A 946 1.68 -57.13 -0.49
C SER A 946 2.14 -56.25 -1.66
N SER A 947 1.50 -55.09 -1.87
CA SER A 947 1.90 -54.11 -2.89
C SER A 947 3.24 -53.45 -2.52
N LEU A 948 3.44 -53.12 -1.24
CA LEU A 948 4.70 -52.57 -0.76
C LEU A 948 5.85 -53.59 -0.82
N GLU A 949 5.57 -54.88 -0.67
CA GLU A 949 6.57 -55.94 -0.82
C GLU A 949 6.94 -56.22 -2.28
N ARG A 950 6.01 -56.03 -3.22
CA ARG A 950 6.23 -56.33 -4.64
C ARG A 950 6.72 -55.12 -5.45
N ASP A 951 6.11 -53.97 -5.24
CA ASP A 951 6.22 -52.77 -6.09
C ASP A 951 6.78 -51.57 -5.31
N GLU A 952 7.24 -51.78 -4.07
CA GLU A 952 7.77 -50.79 -3.10
C GLU A 952 6.80 -49.67 -2.70
N THR A 953 5.69 -49.53 -3.43
CA THR A 953 4.67 -48.50 -3.24
C THR A 953 3.27 -49.08 -3.43
N PHE A 954 2.29 -48.45 -2.81
CA PHE A 954 0.87 -48.69 -3.09
C PHE A 954 0.25 -47.36 -3.52
N THR A 955 -0.61 -47.35 -4.54
CA THR A 955 -1.30 -46.13 -4.98
C THR A 955 -2.78 -46.37 -5.24
N LEU A 956 -3.62 -45.36 -4.98
CA LEU A 956 -5.05 -45.39 -5.23
C LEU A 956 -5.61 -43.97 -5.48
N THR A 957 -6.34 -43.78 -6.58
CA THR A 957 -7.00 -42.51 -6.90
C THR A 957 -8.51 -42.64 -6.71
N TYR A 958 -9.13 -41.72 -5.98
CA TYR A 958 -10.57 -41.74 -5.68
C TYR A 958 -11.08 -40.32 -5.36
N ARG A 959 -12.40 -40.14 -5.28
CA ARG A 959 -13.00 -38.85 -4.94
C ARG A 959 -13.43 -38.80 -3.48
N LEU A 960 -13.03 -37.74 -2.78
CA LEU A 960 -13.53 -37.40 -1.46
C LEU A 960 -14.59 -36.31 -1.56
N ILE A 961 -15.61 -36.39 -0.73
CA ILE A 961 -16.59 -35.33 -0.55
C ILE A 961 -16.05 -34.38 0.51
N LEU A 962 -15.52 -33.25 0.06
CA LEU A 962 -15.02 -32.19 0.93
C LEU A 962 -15.95 -30.98 0.79
N ASP A 963 -16.52 -30.52 1.91
CA ASP A 963 -17.50 -29.43 1.95
C ASP A 963 -18.71 -29.62 0.99
N GLY A 964 -19.08 -30.88 0.67
CA GLY A 964 -20.20 -31.22 -0.22
C GLY A 964 -19.83 -31.44 -1.69
N GLU A 965 -18.58 -31.19 -2.08
CA GLU A 965 -18.11 -31.30 -3.47
C GLU A 965 -17.13 -32.48 -3.66
N PRO A 966 -17.21 -33.23 -4.79
CA PRO A 966 -16.29 -34.31 -5.10
C PRO A 966 -14.91 -33.76 -5.50
N THR A 967 -13.89 -34.05 -4.70
CA THR A 967 -12.49 -33.68 -4.90
C THR A 967 -11.66 -34.92 -5.22
N TYR A 968 -10.92 -34.90 -6.32
CA TYR A 968 -10.03 -36.01 -6.71
C TYR A 968 -8.77 -36.01 -5.84
N VAL A 969 -8.51 -37.16 -5.22
CA VAL A 969 -7.34 -37.39 -4.37
C VAL A 969 -6.54 -38.60 -4.82
N HIS A 970 -5.24 -38.54 -4.59
CA HIS A 970 -4.31 -39.63 -4.87
C HIS A 970 -3.61 -40.06 -3.58
N MET A 971 -3.88 -41.28 -3.15
CA MET A 971 -3.26 -41.92 -2.00
C MET A 971 -2.03 -42.71 -2.45
N LYS A 972 -0.92 -42.55 -1.73
CA LYS A 972 0.32 -43.30 -1.94
C LYS A 972 0.89 -43.77 -0.59
N ALA A 973 1.26 -45.05 -0.49
CA ALA A 973 1.97 -45.61 0.65
C ALA A 973 3.41 -46.00 0.29
N THR A 974 4.33 -45.88 1.25
CA THR A 974 5.74 -46.32 1.15
C THR A 974 6.28 -46.79 2.50
N ARG A 975 7.31 -47.64 2.49
CA ARG A 975 8.10 -48.01 3.68
C ARG A 975 9.20 -46.97 3.96
N MET A 976 9.63 -46.87 5.22
CA MET A 976 10.76 -46.03 5.62
C MET A 976 12.05 -46.85 5.68
N GLU A 977 13.16 -46.34 5.15
CA GLU A 977 14.46 -47.01 5.19
C GLU A 977 15.28 -46.63 6.44
N ASN A 978 15.97 -47.63 7.02
CA ASN A 978 16.80 -47.66 8.25
C ASN A 978 16.12 -48.11 9.58
N ARG A 979 16.06 -49.44 9.73
CA ARG A 979 16.19 -50.27 10.95
C ARG A 979 15.42 -49.84 12.22
N ALA A 980 14.12 -50.07 12.19
CA ALA A 980 13.38 -51.00 13.05
C ALA A 980 12.03 -51.23 12.33
N ASP A 981 11.94 -52.32 11.58
CA ASP A 981 10.97 -52.55 10.47
C ASP A 981 9.52 -52.69 10.90
N HIS A 982 8.90 -51.62 11.39
CA HIS A 982 7.48 -51.67 11.76
C HIS A 982 6.71 -50.42 11.34
N HIS A 983 7.21 -49.55 10.45
CA HIS A 983 6.51 -48.31 10.12
C HIS A 983 6.34 -48.05 8.62
N ILE A 984 5.16 -47.55 8.24
CA ILE A 984 4.83 -47.11 6.89
C ILE A 984 4.28 -45.69 6.91
N VAL A 985 4.47 -44.99 5.80
CA VAL A 985 3.92 -43.64 5.58
C VAL A 985 2.89 -43.71 4.46
N ILE A 986 1.71 -43.15 4.68
CA ILE A 986 0.65 -43.03 3.68
C ILE A 986 0.31 -41.56 3.49
N GLY A 987 0.60 -41.01 2.32
CA GLY A 987 0.20 -39.66 1.92
C GLY A 987 -1.04 -39.67 1.04
N VAL A 988 -2.00 -38.80 1.30
CA VAL A 988 -3.14 -38.50 0.42
C VAL A 988 -2.97 -37.11 -0.14
N SER A 989 -2.83 -36.96 -1.45
CA SER A 989 -2.55 -35.67 -2.12
C SER A 989 -3.74 -35.19 -2.96
N ASN A 990 -3.87 -33.88 -3.08
CA ASN A 990 -4.87 -33.25 -3.96
C ASN A 990 -4.38 -33.31 -5.41
N VAL A 991 -5.11 -33.98 -6.29
CA VAL A 991 -4.79 -33.99 -7.73
C VAL A 991 -5.83 -33.22 -8.56
N ASN A 992 -6.75 -32.51 -7.90
CA ASN A 992 -7.83 -31.77 -8.55
C ASN A 992 -7.28 -30.66 -9.48
N THR A 993 -6.21 -29.97 -9.07
CA THR A 993 -5.53 -28.95 -9.88
C THR A 993 -4.80 -29.57 -11.08
N GLN A 994 -4.21 -30.76 -10.93
CA GLN A 994 -3.53 -31.46 -12.01
C GLN A 994 -4.51 -31.97 -13.07
N ILE A 995 -5.60 -32.63 -12.62
CA ILE A 995 -6.68 -33.09 -13.50
C ILE A 995 -7.40 -31.91 -14.17
N ARG A 996 -7.64 -30.80 -13.45
CA ARG A 996 -8.25 -29.57 -14.03
C ARG A 996 -7.30 -28.86 -14.98
N ARG A 997 -6.00 -28.78 -14.70
CA ARG A 997 -4.99 -28.24 -15.63
C ARG A 997 -4.88 -29.08 -16.88
N GLU A 998 -4.92 -30.41 -16.80
CA GLU A 998 -4.95 -31.27 -17.99
C GLU A 998 -6.22 -31.02 -18.83
N GLN A 999 -7.37 -30.84 -18.17
CA GLN A 999 -8.63 -30.51 -18.85
C GLN A 999 -8.68 -29.07 -19.41
N GLU A 1000 -8.09 -28.10 -18.71
CA GLU A 1000 -8.01 -26.70 -19.11
C GLU A 1000 -6.97 -26.49 -20.19
N HIS A 1001 -5.82 -27.17 -20.14
CA HIS A 1001 -4.84 -27.22 -21.20
C HIS A 1001 -5.45 -27.86 -22.46
N ALA A 1002 -6.22 -28.95 -22.31
CA ALA A 1002 -6.98 -29.51 -23.41
C ALA A 1002 -8.04 -28.55 -23.98
N ARG A 1003 -8.66 -27.69 -23.15
CA ARG A 1003 -9.61 -26.65 -23.59
C ARG A 1003 -8.93 -25.42 -24.21
N ALA A 1004 -7.78 -25.02 -23.68
CA ALA A 1004 -6.98 -23.89 -24.14
C ALA A 1004 -6.34 -24.20 -25.49
N MET A 1005 -5.77 -25.40 -25.65
CA MET A 1005 -5.31 -25.92 -26.94
C MET A 1005 -6.44 -25.95 -27.97
N ARG A 1006 -7.67 -26.29 -27.55
CA ARG A 1006 -8.86 -26.27 -28.41
C ARG A 1006 -9.33 -24.85 -28.77
N LYS A 1007 -9.08 -23.84 -27.94
CA LYS A 1007 -9.36 -22.42 -28.25
C LYS A 1007 -8.26 -21.78 -29.10
N ALA A 1008 -7.00 -22.10 -28.86
CA ALA A 1008 -5.86 -21.57 -29.61
C ALA A 1008 -5.82 -22.10 -31.06
N ASN A 1009 -6.26 -23.36 -31.27
CA ASN A 1009 -6.25 -23.99 -32.58
C ASN A 1009 -7.47 -23.70 -33.46
N HIS A 1010 -8.45 -22.92 -33.00
CA HIS A 1010 -9.65 -22.59 -33.75
C HIS A 1010 -9.88 -21.07 -33.85
N ASP A 1011 -10.30 -20.59 -35.01
CA ASP A 1011 -10.66 -19.20 -35.26
C ASP A 1011 -11.97 -18.83 -34.53
N SER A 1012 -11.96 -17.70 -33.82
CA SER A 1012 -13.05 -17.29 -32.94
C SER A 1012 -14.34 -16.91 -33.68
N LEU A 1013 -14.25 -16.48 -34.94
CA LEU A 1013 -15.41 -16.07 -35.73
C LEU A 1013 -16.04 -17.23 -36.50
N THR A 1014 -15.22 -18.11 -37.08
CA THR A 1014 -15.65 -19.13 -38.05
C THR A 1014 -15.60 -20.56 -37.51
N GLY A 1015 -14.84 -20.81 -36.44
CA GLY A 1015 -14.70 -22.13 -35.82
C GLY A 1015 -13.83 -23.12 -36.59
N VAL A 1016 -13.28 -22.75 -37.76
CA VAL A 1016 -12.24 -23.54 -38.46
C VAL A 1016 -10.89 -23.37 -37.77
N LYS A 1017 -9.83 -24.03 -38.26
CA LYS A 1017 -8.53 -23.92 -37.62
C LYS A 1017 -7.96 -22.49 -37.72
N SER A 1018 -7.31 -22.01 -36.67
CA SER A 1018 -6.75 -20.66 -36.61
C SER A 1018 -5.44 -20.54 -37.40
N LEU A 1019 -4.96 -19.31 -37.57
CA LEU A 1019 -3.61 -19.02 -38.09
C LEU A 1019 -2.52 -19.71 -37.25
N HIS A 1020 -2.70 -19.80 -35.93
CA HIS A 1020 -1.78 -20.51 -35.05
C HIS A 1020 -1.69 -22.01 -35.41
N ALA A 1021 -2.82 -22.68 -35.60
CA ALA A 1021 -2.86 -24.08 -36.03
C ALA A 1021 -2.28 -24.28 -37.44
N TYR A 1022 -2.36 -23.26 -38.30
CA TYR A 1022 -1.70 -23.27 -39.61
C TYR A 1022 -0.17 -23.25 -39.47
N SER A 1023 0.38 -22.36 -38.64
CA SER A 1023 1.82 -22.30 -38.37
C SER A 1023 2.39 -23.60 -37.78
N GLU A 1024 1.67 -24.26 -36.88
CA GLU A 1024 2.08 -25.59 -36.38
C GLU A 1024 2.08 -26.65 -37.49
N THR A 1025 1.08 -26.61 -38.37
CA THR A 1025 0.99 -27.54 -39.50
C THR A 1025 2.11 -27.30 -40.50
N GLU A 1026 2.45 -26.03 -40.74
CA GLU A 1026 3.58 -25.61 -41.58
C GLU A 1026 4.91 -26.13 -41.03
N GLN A 1027 5.19 -25.93 -39.75
CA GLN A 1027 6.41 -26.44 -39.12
C GLN A 1027 6.55 -27.95 -39.28
N ARG A 1028 5.47 -28.70 -39.01
CA ARG A 1028 5.46 -30.16 -39.15
C ARG A 1028 5.71 -30.61 -40.59
N ILE A 1029 5.07 -29.96 -41.57
CA ILE A 1029 5.28 -30.29 -42.98
C ILE A 1029 6.71 -29.93 -43.42
N ASN A 1030 7.23 -28.78 -43.00
CA ASN A 1030 8.60 -28.35 -43.33
C ASN A 1030 9.65 -29.31 -42.74
N GLN A 1031 9.45 -29.82 -41.52
CA GLN A 1031 10.29 -30.85 -40.93
C GLN A 1031 10.29 -32.14 -41.78
N SER A 1032 9.11 -32.59 -42.23
CA SER A 1032 9.00 -33.77 -43.09
C SER A 1032 9.59 -33.55 -44.50
N ILE A 1033 9.57 -32.31 -45.02
CA ILE A 1033 10.26 -31.96 -46.27
C ILE A 1033 11.78 -32.05 -46.05
N ALA A 1034 12.29 -31.49 -44.94
CA ALA A 1034 13.70 -31.51 -44.60
C ALA A 1034 14.24 -32.93 -44.33
N SER A 1035 13.41 -33.85 -43.82
CA SER A 1035 13.77 -35.26 -43.64
C SER A 1035 13.56 -36.15 -44.87
N ASP A 1036 13.08 -35.60 -46.00
CA ASP A 1036 12.68 -36.34 -47.21
C ASP A 1036 11.61 -37.43 -46.96
N GLU A 1037 10.80 -37.25 -45.90
CA GLU A 1037 9.73 -38.18 -45.52
C GLU A 1037 8.33 -37.67 -45.91
N GLN A 1038 8.23 -36.48 -46.51
CA GLN A 1038 6.97 -35.82 -46.78
C GLN A 1038 6.17 -36.50 -47.90
N GLN A 1039 4.91 -36.85 -47.58
CA GLN A 1039 3.95 -37.40 -48.53
C GLN A 1039 3.41 -36.31 -49.48
N PRO A 1040 2.96 -36.67 -50.71
CA PRO A 1040 2.37 -35.71 -51.64
C PRO A 1040 1.20 -34.93 -51.02
N PHE A 1041 1.22 -33.61 -51.18
CA PHE A 1041 0.16 -32.71 -50.73
C PHE A 1041 -0.06 -31.57 -51.71
N ALA A 1042 -1.20 -30.88 -51.58
CA ALA A 1042 -1.50 -29.67 -52.31
C ALA A 1042 -2.06 -28.60 -51.36
N VAL A 1043 -1.88 -27.33 -51.72
CA VAL A 1043 -2.40 -26.18 -50.98
C VAL A 1043 -3.43 -25.49 -51.83
N ALA A 1044 -4.64 -25.33 -51.30
CA ALA A 1044 -5.69 -24.51 -51.88
C ALA A 1044 -5.87 -23.23 -51.06
N VAL A 1045 -5.75 -22.06 -51.71
CA VAL A 1045 -5.93 -20.74 -51.10
C VAL A 1045 -7.24 -20.16 -51.62
N CYS A 1046 -8.10 -19.70 -50.71
CA CYS A 1046 -9.43 -19.20 -50.98
C CYS A 1046 -9.61 -17.82 -50.37
N ASP A 1047 -10.08 -16.86 -51.15
CA ASP A 1047 -10.27 -15.47 -50.72
C ASP A 1047 -11.69 -14.99 -51.03
N ILE A 1048 -12.33 -14.34 -50.06
CA ILE A 1048 -13.71 -13.84 -50.19
C ILE A 1048 -13.73 -12.52 -50.97
N ASN A 1049 -14.48 -12.47 -52.08
CA ASN A 1049 -14.69 -11.23 -52.81
C ASN A 1049 -15.75 -10.33 -52.18
N ASP A 1050 -15.65 -9.02 -52.44
CA ASP A 1050 -16.61 -7.98 -52.07
C ASP A 1050 -16.85 -7.73 -50.57
N LEU A 1051 -16.08 -8.35 -49.66
CA LEU A 1051 -16.25 -8.17 -48.21
C LEU A 1051 -16.18 -6.69 -47.79
N LYS A 1052 -15.24 -5.91 -48.34
CA LYS A 1052 -15.12 -4.47 -48.06
C LYS A 1052 -16.40 -3.70 -48.42
N ARG A 1053 -17.01 -4.00 -49.57
CA ARG A 1053 -18.26 -3.37 -50.01
C ARG A 1053 -19.42 -3.74 -49.08
N VAL A 1054 -19.47 -4.99 -48.62
CA VAL A 1054 -20.48 -5.45 -47.64
C VAL A 1054 -20.33 -4.70 -46.31
N ASN A 1055 -19.10 -4.57 -45.80
CA ASN A 1055 -18.82 -3.80 -44.58
C ASN A 1055 -19.20 -2.33 -44.70
N GLU A 1056 -18.86 -1.68 -45.83
CA GLU A 1056 -19.17 -0.26 -46.07
C GLU A 1056 -20.67 0.00 -46.29
N THR A 1057 -21.43 -0.98 -46.80
CA THR A 1057 -22.86 -0.81 -47.11
C THR A 1057 -23.78 -1.25 -45.98
N LEU A 1058 -23.42 -2.30 -45.24
CA LEU A 1058 -24.30 -3.00 -44.27
C LEU A 1058 -23.70 -3.10 -42.85
N GLY A 1059 -22.47 -2.60 -42.65
CA GLY A 1059 -21.77 -2.59 -41.37
C GLY A 1059 -21.00 -3.89 -41.04
N ASN A 1060 -20.11 -3.79 -40.05
CA ASN A 1060 -19.16 -4.87 -39.70
C ASN A 1060 -19.84 -6.17 -39.27
N ARG A 1061 -21.00 -6.11 -38.59
CA ARG A 1061 -21.78 -7.31 -38.22
C ARG A 1061 -22.28 -8.10 -39.42
N ALA A 1062 -22.61 -7.41 -40.53
CA ALA A 1062 -23.03 -8.07 -41.76
C ALA A 1062 -21.83 -8.72 -42.48
N GLY A 1063 -20.65 -8.09 -42.45
CA GLY A 1063 -19.42 -8.71 -42.95
C GLY A 1063 -18.98 -9.92 -42.16
N ASP A 1064 -19.11 -9.90 -40.84
CA ASP A 1064 -18.83 -11.05 -39.98
C ASP A 1064 -19.72 -12.26 -40.34
N GLN A 1065 -21.01 -12.02 -40.62
CA GLN A 1065 -21.91 -13.07 -41.10
C GLN A 1065 -21.53 -13.53 -42.51
N TYR A 1066 -21.13 -12.60 -43.40
CA TYR A 1066 -20.66 -12.91 -44.75
C TYR A 1066 -19.43 -13.83 -44.74
N ILE A 1067 -18.50 -13.62 -43.81
CA ILE A 1067 -17.32 -14.47 -43.61
C ILE A 1067 -17.72 -15.87 -43.11
N LYS A 1068 -18.66 -15.96 -42.17
CA LYS A 1068 -19.16 -17.27 -41.67
C LYS A 1068 -19.81 -18.08 -42.79
N ASP A 1069 -20.64 -17.44 -43.61
CA ASP A 1069 -21.33 -18.10 -44.71
C ASP A 1069 -20.33 -18.56 -45.80
N ALA A 1070 -19.30 -17.76 -46.08
CA ALA A 1070 -18.22 -18.14 -46.99
C ALA A 1070 -17.41 -19.33 -46.44
N CYS A 1071 -17.11 -19.33 -45.14
CA CYS A 1071 -16.43 -20.42 -44.46
C CYS A 1071 -17.19 -21.75 -44.62
N VAL A 1072 -18.53 -21.73 -44.53
CA VAL A 1072 -19.35 -22.94 -44.75
C VAL A 1072 -19.16 -23.48 -46.17
N VAL A 1073 -19.06 -22.61 -47.18
CA VAL A 1073 -18.79 -23.03 -48.57
C VAL A 1073 -17.41 -23.67 -48.69
N VAL A 1074 -16.37 -23.05 -48.14
CA VAL A 1074 -14.99 -23.58 -48.16
C VAL A 1074 -14.93 -24.95 -47.47
N CYS A 1075 -15.52 -25.08 -46.28
CA CYS A 1075 -15.56 -26.33 -45.54
C CYS A 1075 -16.36 -27.44 -46.23
N ASN A 1076 -17.41 -27.09 -46.97
CA ASN A 1076 -18.19 -28.07 -47.73
C ASN A 1076 -17.41 -28.58 -48.95
N VAL A 1077 -16.62 -27.73 -49.60
CA VAL A 1077 -15.73 -28.12 -50.70
C VAL A 1077 -14.59 -29.00 -50.17
N PHE A 1078 -13.87 -28.54 -49.15
CA PHE A 1078 -12.69 -29.23 -48.61
C PHE A 1078 -13.02 -30.06 -47.36
N LYS A 1079 -14.13 -30.82 -47.41
CA LYS A 1079 -14.72 -31.50 -46.25
C LYS A 1079 -13.79 -32.49 -45.55
N HIS A 1080 -12.88 -33.12 -46.29
CA HIS A 1080 -11.96 -34.13 -45.75
C HIS A 1080 -10.54 -33.60 -45.56
N SER A 1081 -10.35 -32.29 -45.70
CA SER A 1081 -9.07 -31.62 -45.51
C SER A 1081 -9.16 -30.59 -44.39
N PRO A 1082 -8.07 -30.37 -43.63
CA PRO A 1082 -8.03 -29.29 -42.65
C PRO A 1082 -8.10 -27.93 -43.35
N VAL A 1083 -9.11 -27.14 -42.97
CA VAL A 1083 -9.30 -25.75 -43.41
C VAL A 1083 -8.85 -24.81 -42.30
N TYR A 1084 -8.06 -23.81 -42.67
CA TYR A 1084 -7.50 -22.79 -41.80
C TYR A 1084 -7.99 -21.42 -42.25
N ARG A 1085 -8.28 -20.53 -41.31
CA ARG A 1085 -8.45 -19.09 -41.61
C ARG A 1085 -7.14 -18.38 -41.26
N VAL A 1086 -6.45 -17.89 -42.28
CA VAL A 1086 -5.10 -17.30 -42.15
C VAL A 1086 -5.11 -15.78 -42.22
N GLY A 1087 -6.20 -15.19 -42.72
CA GLY A 1087 -6.41 -13.74 -42.81
C GLY A 1087 -7.86 -13.33 -42.56
N GLY A 1088 -8.16 -12.04 -42.73
CA GLY A 1088 -9.52 -11.52 -42.53
C GLY A 1088 -10.55 -12.15 -43.46
N ASP A 1089 -10.22 -12.29 -44.73
CA ASP A 1089 -11.03 -12.84 -45.82
C ASP A 1089 -10.39 -14.07 -46.50
N GLU A 1090 -9.28 -14.58 -45.96
CA GLU A 1090 -8.48 -15.65 -46.57
C GLU A 1090 -8.52 -16.98 -45.79
N PHE A 1091 -8.75 -18.07 -46.51
CA PHE A 1091 -8.79 -19.45 -46.04
C PHE A 1091 -7.80 -20.32 -46.81
N VAL A 1092 -7.25 -21.32 -46.14
CA VAL A 1092 -6.28 -22.27 -46.69
C VAL A 1092 -6.72 -23.69 -46.39
N ALA A 1093 -6.70 -24.57 -47.38
CA ALA A 1093 -6.90 -26.00 -47.20
C ALA A 1093 -5.63 -26.77 -47.62
N ILE A 1094 -5.18 -27.69 -46.76
CA ILE A 1094 -4.04 -28.57 -47.04
C ILE A 1094 -4.59 -29.94 -47.43
N LEU A 1095 -4.46 -30.30 -48.70
CA LEU A 1095 -5.03 -31.51 -49.29
C LEU A 1095 -4.00 -32.63 -49.25
N GLN A 1096 -4.33 -33.73 -48.59
CA GLN A 1096 -3.50 -34.94 -48.49
C GLN A 1096 -4.34 -36.18 -48.80
N GLY A 1097 -3.69 -37.29 -49.17
CA GLY A 1097 -4.38 -38.57 -49.42
C GLY A 1097 -5.43 -38.47 -50.53
N ASN A 1098 -6.68 -38.86 -50.23
CA ASN A 1098 -7.76 -38.88 -51.22
C ASN A 1098 -8.11 -37.48 -51.76
N ASP A 1099 -8.08 -36.46 -50.91
CA ASP A 1099 -8.37 -35.07 -51.33
C ASP A 1099 -7.24 -34.52 -52.20
N TYR A 1100 -5.99 -34.95 -51.97
CA TYR A 1100 -4.90 -34.65 -52.88
C TYR A 1100 -5.14 -35.24 -54.28
N VAL A 1101 -5.63 -36.49 -54.35
CA VAL A 1101 -5.99 -37.12 -55.63
C VAL A 1101 -7.18 -36.40 -56.30
N ALA A 1102 -8.16 -35.96 -55.51
CA ALA A 1102 -9.38 -35.30 -56.00
C ALA A 1102 -9.26 -33.77 -56.17
N ARG A 1103 -8.10 -33.17 -55.92
CA ARG A 1103 -7.90 -31.71 -55.83
C ARG A 1103 -8.49 -30.89 -56.99
N GLU A 1104 -8.35 -31.36 -58.23
CA GLU A 1104 -8.89 -30.66 -59.42
C GLU A 1104 -10.43 -30.66 -59.43
N SER A 1105 -11.04 -31.79 -59.02
CA SER A 1105 -12.49 -31.92 -58.88
C SER A 1105 -13.03 -31.04 -57.75
N LEU A 1106 -12.28 -30.88 -56.65
CA LEU A 1106 -12.64 -29.99 -55.54
C LEU A 1106 -12.60 -28.52 -55.97
N MET A 1107 -11.59 -28.10 -56.75
CA MET A 1107 -11.55 -26.76 -57.33
C MET A 1107 -12.68 -26.52 -58.32
N THR A 1108 -13.04 -27.53 -59.12
CA THR A 1108 -14.22 -27.46 -60.01
C THR A 1108 -15.52 -27.27 -59.23
N LEU A 1109 -15.66 -27.95 -58.08
CA LEU A 1109 -16.82 -27.79 -57.19
C LEU A 1109 -16.90 -26.37 -56.60
N LEU A 1110 -15.77 -25.77 -56.25
CA LEU A 1110 -15.71 -24.37 -55.81
C LEU A 1110 -16.14 -23.41 -56.93
N GLU A 1111 -15.71 -23.65 -58.18
CA GLU A 1111 -16.14 -22.86 -59.33
C GLU A 1111 -17.64 -22.99 -59.62
N ASP A 1112 -18.21 -24.18 -59.50
CA ASP A 1112 -19.65 -24.38 -59.70
C ASP A 1112 -20.47 -23.70 -58.61
N ASN A 1113 -20.01 -23.73 -57.35
CA ASN A 1113 -20.61 -22.95 -56.26
C ASN A 1113 -20.59 -21.45 -56.58
N ASN A 1114 -19.47 -20.92 -57.09
CA ASN A 1114 -19.39 -19.51 -57.52
C ASN A 1114 -20.37 -19.18 -58.65
N ARG A 1115 -20.58 -20.07 -59.63
CA ARG A 1115 -21.54 -19.87 -60.71
C ARG A 1115 -22.98 -19.79 -60.19
N MET A 1116 -23.34 -20.67 -59.27
CA MET A 1116 -24.67 -20.68 -58.63
C MET A 1116 -24.86 -19.41 -57.78
N SER A 1117 -23.89 -19.08 -56.93
CA SER A 1117 -23.92 -17.85 -56.12
C SER A 1117 -24.07 -16.60 -56.98
N ARG A 1118 -23.38 -16.51 -58.12
CA ARG A 1118 -23.47 -15.34 -59.02
C ARG A 1118 -24.88 -15.11 -59.58
N GLN A 1119 -25.67 -16.17 -59.81
CA GLN A 1119 -27.03 -16.04 -60.33
C GLN A 1119 -28.02 -15.49 -59.30
N ILE A 1120 -27.75 -15.70 -58.00
CA ILE A 1120 -28.62 -15.30 -56.90
C ILE A 1120 -28.06 -14.13 -56.07
N GLY A 1121 -26.93 -13.54 -56.49
CA GLY A 1121 -26.25 -12.47 -55.73
C GLY A 1121 -25.58 -12.95 -54.44
N GLY A 1122 -25.20 -14.22 -54.37
CA GLY A 1122 -24.53 -14.86 -53.23
C GLY A 1122 -23.01 -14.66 -53.18
N ILE A 1123 -22.35 -15.43 -52.32
CA ILE A 1123 -20.93 -15.28 -51.99
C ILE A 1123 -20.04 -15.79 -53.11
N LEU A 1124 -19.01 -15.00 -53.44
CA LEU A 1124 -18.00 -15.35 -54.45
C LEU A 1124 -16.64 -15.53 -53.78
N ILE A 1125 -15.99 -16.66 -54.04
CA ILE A 1125 -14.72 -17.04 -53.44
C ILE A 1125 -13.70 -17.26 -54.55
N ALA A 1126 -12.65 -16.45 -54.61
CA ALA A 1126 -11.54 -16.70 -55.53
C ALA A 1126 -10.68 -17.85 -54.99
N GLY A 1127 -10.37 -18.83 -55.83
CA GLY A 1127 -9.62 -20.02 -55.44
C GLY A 1127 -8.35 -20.21 -56.27
N GLY A 1128 -7.27 -20.63 -55.63
CA GLY A 1128 -6.02 -21.04 -56.27
C GLY A 1128 -5.48 -22.34 -55.67
N LEU A 1129 -4.82 -23.16 -56.50
CA LEU A 1129 -4.31 -24.47 -56.11
C LEU A 1129 -2.85 -24.61 -56.56
N ALA A 1130 -1.99 -25.15 -55.70
CA ALA A 1130 -0.65 -25.59 -56.07
C ALA A 1130 -0.31 -26.94 -55.43
N THR A 1131 0.43 -27.78 -56.15
CA THR A 1131 0.93 -29.06 -55.67
C THR A 1131 2.36 -28.95 -55.19
N TYR A 1132 2.69 -29.71 -54.15
CA TYR A 1132 4.08 -29.92 -53.73
C TYR A 1132 4.84 -30.73 -54.77
N GLU A 1133 6.02 -30.24 -55.14
CA GLU A 1133 6.96 -30.85 -56.07
C GLU A 1133 8.26 -31.22 -55.33
N ALA A 1134 8.44 -32.51 -55.06
CA ALA A 1134 9.59 -33.03 -54.36
C ALA A 1134 10.91 -32.64 -55.07
N GLY A 1135 11.82 -32.01 -54.34
CA GLY A 1135 13.11 -31.52 -54.84
C GLY A 1135 13.09 -30.15 -55.53
N ALA A 1136 11.91 -29.58 -55.80
CA ALA A 1136 11.76 -28.20 -56.28
C ALA A 1136 11.24 -27.25 -55.19
N ASP A 1137 10.51 -27.77 -54.21
CA ASP A 1137 9.97 -27.03 -53.07
C ASP A 1137 10.77 -27.26 -51.80
N GLU A 1138 11.23 -26.17 -51.18
CA GLU A 1138 12.00 -26.21 -49.93
C GLU A 1138 11.12 -26.06 -48.67
N SER A 1139 9.85 -25.62 -48.83
CA SER A 1139 8.92 -25.41 -47.71
C SER A 1139 7.46 -25.38 -48.15
N LEU A 1140 6.53 -25.53 -47.21
CA LEU A 1140 5.09 -25.31 -47.40
C LEU A 1140 4.80 -23.88 -47.88
N ALA A 1141 5.54 -22.88 -47.40
CA ALA A 1141 5.41 -21.49 -47.82
C ALA A 1141 5.61 -21.31 -49.33
N ALA A 1142 6.58 -22.02 -49.93
CA ALA A 1142 6.80 -21.97 -51.38
C ALA A 1142 5.60 -22.49 -52.20
N VAL A 1143 4.94 -23.55 -51.71
CA VAL A 1143 3.72 -24.10 -52.32
C VAL A 1143 2.54 -23.15 -52.10
N TYR A 1144 2.43 -22.56 -50.92
CA TYR A 1144 1.42 -21.55 -50.59
C TYR A 1144 1.52 -20.34 -51.52
N ASP A 1145 2.71 -19.80 -51.75
CA ASP A 1145 2.91 -18.61 -52.61
C ASP A 1145 2.48 -18.86 -54.06
N ARG A 1146 2.72 -20.07 -54.58
CA ARG A 1146 2.20 -20.46 -55.91
C ARG A 1146 0.68 -20.54 -55.93
N ALA A 1147 0.08 -21.16 -54.91
CA ALA A 1147 -1.38 -21.26 -54.80
C ALA A 1147 -2.03 -19.87 -54.66
N ASN A 1148 -1.41 -19.00 -53.85
CA ASN A 1148 -1.83 -17.62 -53.65
C ASN A 1148 -1.75 -16.81 -54.96
N THR A 1149 -0.66 -16.98 -55.71
CA THR A 1149 -0.52 -16.38 -57.05
C THR A 1149 -1.65 -16.83 -57.99
N ALA A 1150 -1.97 -18.13 -58.02
CA ALA A 1150 -3.07 -18.66 -58.81
C ALA A 1150 -4.44 -18.10 -58.37
N MET A 1151 -4.65 -17.96 -57.06
CA MET A 1151 -5.86 -17.36 -56.47
C MET A 1151 -5.99 -15.89 -56.92
N TYR A 1152 -4.91 -15.13 -56.88
CA TYR A 1152 -4.91 -13.72 -57.30
C TYR A 1152 -5.33 -13.55 -58.77
N TRP A 1153 -4.83 -14.41 -59.67
CA TRP A 1153 -5.27 -14.42 -61.08
C TRP A 1153 -6.75 -14.79 -61.23
N ASN A 1154 -7.23 -15.76 -60.45
CA ASN A 1154 -8.64 -16.12 -60.39
C ASN A 1154 -9.51 -14.94 -59.92
N LYS A 1155 -9.08 -14.23 -58.87
CA LYS A 1155 -9.71 -13.02 -58.32
C LYS A 1155 -9.82 -11.92 -59.36
N GLN A 1156 -8.76 -11.66 -60.14
CA GLN A 1156 -8.80 -10.68 -61.22
C GLN A 1156 -9.77 -11.07 -62.35
N ARG A 1157 -9.77 -12.34 -62.77
CA ARG A 1157 -10.70 -12.84 -63.78
C ARG A 1157 -12.16 -12.72 -63.34
N MET A 1158 -12.44 -12.91 -62.05
CA MET A 1158 -13.78 -12.76 -61.49
C MET A 1158 -14.26 -11.30 -61.43
N LYS A 1159 -13.34 -10.33 -61.32
CA LYS A 1159 -13.64 -8.88 -61.33
C LYS A 1159 -13.84 -8.29 -62.74
N GLY A 1160 -13.31 -8.94 -63.78
CA GLY A 1160 -13.39 -8.49 -65.17
C GLY A 1160 -14.54 -9.09 -65.99
N LEU A 1161 -15.46 -9.84 -65.36
CA LEU A 1161 -16.59 -10.54 -65.99
C LEU A 1161 -17.94 -9.98 -65.56
#